data_AF-A0A133KX55-F1
#
_entry.id   AF-A0A133KX55-F1
#
_cell.length_a   1.000
_cell.length_b   1.000
_cell.length_c   1.000
_cell.angle_alpha   90.00
_cell.angle_beta   90.00
_cell.angle_gamma   90.00
#
_symmetry.space_group_name_H-M   'P 1'
#
loop_
_entity.id
_entity.type
_entity.pdbx_description
1 polymer ?
#
loop_
_entity_poly.entity_id
_entity_poly.type
_entity_poly.pdbx_seq_one_letter_code
_entity_poly.pdbx_strand_id
1 'polypeptide(L)'
;MVLHLDVGRDYSVQALENAMMHGSEVFMTTQKDVSIEEPKQEDLYQTGTLTKVNQMMKLQNGTIRVLVEGVRRAKIVSFEDEGTFYSVEVETFDEQFRPDAETEALMRTMLEFFDQYISQSKKISGETFQAVSDMEDGGKAADIIASHLPLRLPQKQDILETIDIKERIRKLIGLIKNEQEILQLEKEISQQVKKSMERTQKEYYLREQMKAIQKELGDKEGKTAEVHELREKILNAGMPEHVANTAFKELDRYEKIPAASSESAVIRNYLDWLITLPWSNATEDDLNVAKAEKILNEDHYGLEKVKERVLEYLAVQQLTRSIKGPILCLAGPPGVGKTSLARSIAKSLGRKFVRVSLGGVRDESEIRGHRRTYVGAMPGRIIQGMKKAGTINPVFLLDEIDKMASDFRGDPSAAMLEVLDPEQNHAFSDHFIEEPYDLSKVMFIATANDLSGVPGPLRDRMEIISISGYTELEKIEIAKTHLLPKQIKENGLARNQLRMDAEALRLIVRRYTREAGVRGLERRLAEICRKTAKIIVSGKRKRVTVSAKNIVDFLGKPLFHYGQAEMEDQIGVATGLAYTTVGGDTLQIEVSLSPGKGKLVLTGKLGDVMKESAQTAFSFVRSKAEALGLAPDFHEKYDIHIHVPEGAVPKDGPSAGITIATALISALTKHAVHKEVGMTGEITLRGRVLPIGGLKEKSLGAHRAGLKKIIIPKENERDLDDIPESVRGDLHFYPVTHMDEVIEIAIAGEEK
;
A
#
# COMPACT_ATOMS: atom_id res chain seq x y z
N MET A 1 -30.17 -46.74 9.26
CA MET A 1 -28.76 -46.70 9.70
C MET A 1 -28.72 -46.11 11.10
N VAL A 2 -27.86 -46.62 11.98
CA VAL A 2 -27.72 -46.12 13.36
C VAL A 2 -26.34 -45.47 13.53
N LEU A 3 -26.30 -44.26 14.09
CA LEU A 3 -25.07 -43.45 14.22
C LEU A 3 -25.00 -42.74 15.58
N HIS A 4 -23.77 -42.56 16.08
CA HIS A 4 -23.49 -41.69 17.22
C HIS A 4 -23.15 -40.27 16.74
N LEU A 5 -23.77 -39.26 17.35
CA LEU A 5 -23.51 -37.85 17.09
C LEU A 5 -23.26 -37.10 18.41
N ASP A 6 -22.29 -36.20 18.38
CA ASP A 6 -21.99 -35.30 19.50
C ASP A 6 -22.60 -33.92 19.20
N VAL A 7 -23.46 -33.44 20.11
CA VAL A 7 -24.21 -32.20 19.95
C VAL A 7 -23.84 -31.23 21.06
N GLY A 8 -23.28 -30.09 20.69
CA GLY A 8 -22.72 -29.11 21.63
C GLY A 8 -23.28 -27.69 21.53
N ARG A 9 -24.11 -27.40 20.52
CA ARG A 9 -24.75 -26.08 20.39
C ARG A 9 -26.02 -26.02 21.22
N ASP A 10 -26.21 -24.94 21.97
CA ASP A 10 -27.35 -24.78 22.88
C ASP A 10 -28.70 -24.96 22.17
N TYR A 11 -28.88 -24.36 20.99
CA TYR A 11 -30.09 -24.52 20.17
C TYR A 11 -30.38 -25.98 19.79
N SER A 12 -29.35 -26.74 19.42
CA SER A 12 -29.48 -28.15 19.04
C SER A 12 -29.67 -29.07 20.25
N VAL A 13 -29.07 -28.73 21.39
CA VAL A 13 -29.28 -29.42 22.67
C VAL A 13 -30.72 -29.25 23.14
N GLN A 14 -31.26 -28.03 23.08
CA GLN A 14 -32.64 -27.75 23.49
C GLN A 14 -33.66 -28.42 22.55
N ALA A 15 -33.40 -28.46 21.24
CA ALA A 15 -34.20 -29.23 20.28
C ALA A 15 -34.26 -30.72 20.64
N LEU A 16 -33.13 -31.33 20.99
CA LEU A 16 -33.04 -32.74 21.39
C LEU A 16 -33.78 -33.04 22.70
N GLU A 17 -33.61 -32.18 23.71
CA GLU A 17 -34.31 -32.33 24.99
C GLU A 17 -35.83 -32.23 24.83
N ASN A 18 -36.31 -31.31 23.98
CA ASN A 18 -37.73 -31.18 23.68
C ASN A 18 -38.28 -32.42 22.94
N ALA A 19 -37.57 -32.90 21.92
CA ALA A 19 -37.98 -34.08 21.17
C ALA A 19 -38.07 -35.34 22.03
N MET A 20 -37.19 -35.50 23.02
CA MET A 20 -37.24 -36.62 23.97
C MET A 20 -38.50 -36.60 24.85
N MET A 21 -39.11 -35.44 25.07
CA MET A 21 -40.40 -35.31 25.78
C MET A 21 -41.62 -35.58 24.87
N HIS A 22 -41.47 -35.45 23.55
CA HIS A 22 -42.56 -35.45 22.57
C HIS A 22 -42.41 -36.50 21.45
N GLY A 23 -41.95 -37.71 21.78
CA GLY A 23 -41.99 -38.86 20.86
C GLY A 23 -40.65 -39.31 20.28
N SER A 24 -39.53 -38.72 20.72
CA SER A 24 -38.15 -39.12 20.39
C SER A 24 -37.78 -39.02 18.90
N GLU A 25 -38.55 -38.27 18.10
CA GLU A 25 -38.25 -38.01 16.68
C GLU A 25 -37.64 -36.61 16.50
N VAL A 26 -36.58 -36.53 15.70
CA VAL A 26 -35.87 -35.29 15.39
C VAL A 26 -35.53 -35.27 13.90
N PHE A 27 -35.78 -34.14 13.25
CA PHE A 27 -35.35 -33.92 11.88
C PHE A 27 -33.90 -33.41 11.86
N MET A 28 -33.03 -34.11 11.13
CA MET A 28 -31.63 -33.75 10.98
C MET A 28 -31.34 -33.27 9.56
N THR A 29 -30.77 -32.07 9.45
CA THR A 29 -30.26 -31.50 8.21
C THR A 29 -28.82 -31.03 8.37
N THR A 30 -28.12 -30.85 7.25
CA THR A 30 -26.73 -30.40 7.23
C THR A 30 -26.67 -28.90 6.92
N GLN A 31 -25.68 -28.21 7.51
CA GLN A 31 -25.36 -26.83 7.14
C GLN A 31 -24.50 -26.79 5.87
N LYS A 32 -24.68 -25.76 5.04
CA LYS A 32 -23.97 -25.57 3.76
C LYS A 32 -22.49 -25.23 3.97
N ASP A 33 -22.21 -24.38 4.96
CA ASP A 33 -20.85 -23.99 5.36
C ASP A 33 -20.60 -24.37 6.81
N VAL A 34 -19.59 -25.21 7.06
CA VAL A 34 -19.23 -25.73 8.39
C VAL A 34 -18.66 -24.64 9.31
N SER A 35 -18.17 -23.52 8.75
CA SER A 35 -17.57 -22.41 9.52
C SER A 35 -18.57 -21.51 10.24
N ILE A 36 -19.85 -21.60 9.90
CA ILE A 36 -20.91 -20.81 10.54
C ILE A 36 -21.29 -21.48 11.87
N GLU A 37 -21.06 -20.77 12.98
CA GLU A 37 -21.37 -21.25 14.34
C GLU A 37 -22.89 -21.25 14.63
N GLU A 38 -23.62 -20.23 14.18
CA GLU A 38 -25.08 -20.10 14.33
C GLU A 38 -25.76 -20.02 12.96
N PRO A 39 -26.06 -21.18 12.32
CA PRO A 39 -26.62 -21.21 10.98
C PRO A 39 -28.09 -20.76 10.99
N LYS A 40 -28.44 -19.86 10.06
CA LYS A 40 -29.82 -19.44 9.81
C LYS A 40 -30.49 -20.38 8.80
N GLN A 41 -31.79 -20.21 8.57
CA GLN A 41 -32.57 -21.01 7.62
C GLN A 41 -31.94 -21.11 6.23
N GLU A 42 -31.34 -20.03 5.72
CA GLU A 42 -30.71 -19.98 4.40
C GLU A 42 -29.40 -20.79 4.33
N ASP A 43 -28.76 -21.02 5.49
CA ASP A 43 -27.49 -21.73 5.63
C ASP A 43 -27.68 -23.25 5.75
N LEU A 44 -28.93 -23.73 5.85
CA LEU A 44 -29.26 -25.14 6.00
C LEU A 44 -29.74 -25.75 4.67
N TYR A 45 -29.47 -27.03 4.47
CA TYR A 45 -30.14 -27.79 3.40
C TYR A 45 -31.61 -28.04 3.77
N GLN A 46 -32.50 -27.99 2.76
CA GLN A 46 -33.94 -28.18 2.97
C GLN A 46 -34.32 -29.67 3.09
N THR A 47 -33.53 -30.56 2.51
CA THR A 47 -33.76 -32.00 2.56
C THR A 47 -32.82 -32.63 3.58
N GLY A 48 -33.39 -33.49 4.43
CA GLY A 48 -32.71 -34.13 5.53
C GLY A 48 -33.33 -35.48 5.86
N THR A 49 -32.98 -36.00 7.03
CA THR A 49 -33.46 -37.29 7.51
C THR A 49 -34.27 -37.10 8.78
N LEU A 50 -35.49 -37.63 8.80
CA LEU A 50 -36.24 -37.84 10.03
C LEU A 50 -35.58 -38.99 10.80
N THR A 51 -35.10 -38.69 11.99
CA THR A 51 -34.35 -39.62 12.83
C THR A 51 -35.08 -39.89 14.14
N LYS A 52 -34.92 -41.10 14.65
CA LYS A 52 -35.37 -41.49 15.99
C LYS A 52 -34.17 -41.52 16.94
N VAL A 53 -34.29 -40.84 18.07
CA VAL A 53 -33.26 -40.83 19.11
C VAL A 53 -33.46 -42.06 19.99
N ASN A 54 -32.51 -43.00 19.90
CA ASN A 54 -32.56 -44.26 20.63
C ASN A 54 -31.90 -44.15 22.01
N GLN A 55 -30.83 -43.36 22.15
CA GLN A 55 -30.13 -43.14 23.41
C GLN A 55 -29.53 -41.73 23.49
N MET A 56 -29.44 -41.17 24.69
CA MET A 56 -28.85 -39.86 24.96
C MET A 56 -27.98 -39.91 26.23
N MET A 57 -26.75 -39.40 26.16
CA MET A 57 -25.80 -39.34 27.26
C MET A 57 -25.16 -37.95 27.35
N LYS A 58 -25.27 -37.29 28.50
CA LYS A 58 -24.58 -36.03 28.77
C LYS A 58 -23.13 -36.30 29.17
N LEU A 59 -22.17 -35.70 28.47
CA LEU A 59 -20.74 -35.79 28.76
C LEU A 59 -20.31 -34.70 29.76
N GLN A 60 -19.18 -34.89 30.42
CA GLN A 60 -18.68 -33.98 31.48
C GLN A 60 -18.36 -32.56 30.99
N ASN A 61 -18.18 -32.37 29.69
CA ASN A 61 -17.88 -31.10 29.03
C ASN A 61 -19.14 -30.31 28.60
N GLY A 62 -20.34 -30.78 28.93
CA GLY A 62 -21.61 -30.15 28.55
C GLY A 62 -22.17 -30.59 27.18
N THR A 63 -21.39 -31.33 26.38
CA THR A 63 -21.85 -31.90 25.09
C THR A 63 -22.76 -33.11 25.33
N ILE A 64 -23.78 -33.29 24.48
CA ILE A 64 -24.68 -34.45 24.52
C ILE A 64 -24.32 -35.41 23.40
N ARG A 65 -24.01 -36.67 23.74
CA ARG A 65 -23.84 -37.76 22.79
C ARG A 65 -25.17 -38.47 22.58
N VAL A 66 -25.66 -38.52 21.35
CA VAL A 66 -26.90 -39.20 20.98
C VAL A 66 -26.64 -40.36 20.04
N LEU A 67 -27.42 -41.43 20.20
CA LEU A 67 -27.52 -42.54 19.26
C LEU A 67 -28.81 -42.36 18.47
N VAL A 68 -28.70 -42.15 17.16
CA VAL A 68 -29.85 -41.87 16.31
C VAL A 68 -29.99 -42.88 15.19
N GLU A 69 -31.22 -43.16 14.83
CA GLU A 69 -31.59 -44.06 13.74
C GLU A 69 -32.35 -43.28 12.67
N GLY A 70 -31.83 -43.28 11.43
CA GLY A 70 -32.53 -42.67 10.30
C GLY A 70 -33.75 -43.49 9.90
N VAL A 71 -34.93 -42.86 9.90
CA VAL A 71 -36.23 -43.50 9.62
C VAL A 71 -36.69 -43.24 8.18
N ARG A 72 -36.80 -41.96 7.79
CA ARG A 72 -37.26 -41.53 6.46
C ARG A 72 -36.56 -40.27 6.01
N ARG A 73 -36.53 -40.04 4.70
CA ARG A 73 -36.14 -38.75 4.14
C ARG A 73 -37.32 -37.80 4.19
N ALA A 74 -37.06 -36.55 4.51
CA ALA A 74 -38.08 -35.53 4.50
C ALA A 74 -37.51 -34.19 4.03
N LYS A 75 -38.40 -33.35 3.50
CA LYS A 75 -38.08 -31.99 3.09
C LYS A 75 -38.80 -31.01 4.00
N ILE A 76 -38.11 -29.97 4.42
CA ILE A 76 -38.70 -28.91 5.23
C ILE A 76 -39.67 -28.07 4.38
N VAL A 77 -40.89 -27.91 4.86
CA VAL A 77 -41.96 -27.10 4.26
C VAL A 77 -41.99 -25.71 4.89
N SER A 78 -41.89 -25.64 6.21
CA SER A 78 -41.89 -24.38 6.98
C SER A 78 -40.93 -24.46 8.18
N PHE A 79 -40.42 -23.31 8.59
CA PHE A 79 -39.56 -23.13 9.75
C PHE A 79 -40.24 -22.21 10.75
N GLU A 80 -40.27 -22.62 12.02
CA GLU A 80 -40.78 -21.86 13.14
C GLU A 80 -39.67 -21.71 14.19
N ASP A 81 -39.36 -20.47 14.56
CA ASP A 81 -38.37 -20.16 15.60
C ASP A 81 -39.08 -20.00 16.94
N GLU A 82 -38.88 -20.96 17.84
CA GLU A 82 -39.44 -20.96 19.19
C GLU A 82 -38.56 -20.17 20.17
N GLY A 83 -37.53 -19.46 19.67
CA GLY A 83 -36.58 -18.63 20.43
C GLY A 83 -35.49 -19.43 21.16
N THR A 84 -35.73 -20.70 21.43
CA THR A 84 -34.81 -21.63 22.11
C THR A 84 -34.32 -22.78 21.21
N PHE A 85 -35.10 -23.11 20.18
CA PHE A 85 -34.81 -24.13 19.19
C PHE A 85 -35.67 -23.88 17.94
N TYR A 86 -35.34 -24.54 16.84
CA TYR A 86 -36.17 -24.52 15.63
C TYR A 86 -37.16 -25.68 15.63
N SER A 87 -38.42 -25.38 15.35
CA SER A 87 -39.45 -26.34 14.95
C SER A 87 -39.62 -26.29 13.44
N VAL A 88 -39.84 -27.44 12.80
CA VAL A 88 -40.01 -27.53 11.35
C VAL A 88 -41.17 -28.43 10.98
N GLU A 89 -41.98 -27.98 10.03
CA GLU A 89 -42.95 -28.85 9.37
C GLU A 89 -42.25 -29.55 8.20
N VAL A 90 -42.34 -30.88 8.15
CA VAL A 90 -41.62 -31.69 7.16
C VAL A 90 -42.58 -32.53 6.34
N GLU A 91 -42.32 -32.60 5.04
CA GLU A 91 -42.97 -33.52 4.11
C GLU A 91 -42.12 -34.79 4.00
N THR A 92 -42.64 -35.92 4.49
CA THR A 92 -41.94 -37.22 4.42
C THR A 92 -42.17 -37.90 3.09
N PHE A 93 -41.12 -38.47 2.51
CA PHE A 93 -41.22 -39.26 1.28
C PHE A 93 -41.31 -40.76 1.61
N ASP A 94 -42.36 -41.41 1.12
CA ASP A 94 -42.49 -42.86 1.17
C ASP A 94 -41.88 -43.49 -0.08
N GLU A 95 -40.75 -44.17 0.09
CA GLU A 95 -40.06 -44.86 -1.00
C GLU A 95 -40.82 -46.14 -1.37
N GLN A 96 -41.61 -46.12 -2.45
CA GLN A 96 -42.24 -47.33 -2.99
C GLN A 96 -41.20 -48.13 -3.79
N PHE A 97 -40.51 -49.05 -3.12
CA PHE A 97 -39.68 -50.03 -3.82
C PHE A 97 -40.57 -50.96 -4.65
N ARG A 98 -40.45 -50.88 -5.98
CA ARG A 98 -41.05 -51.84 -6.91
C ARG A 98 -39.91 -52.57 -7.62
N PRO A 99 -39.69 -53.87 -7.33
CA PRO A 99 -38.66 -54.61 -8.03
C PRO A 99 -39.06 -54.77 -9.49
N ASP A 100 -38.25 -54.22 -10.39
CA ASP A 100 -38.30 -54.49 -11.81
C ASP A 100 -36.91 -54.92 -12.31
N ALA A 101 -36.89 -55.54 -13.50
CA ALA A 101 -35.67 -56.11 -14.06
C ALA A 101 -34.53 -55.08 -14.20
N GLU A 102 -34.88 -53.79 -14.38
CA GLU A 102 -33.90 -52.71 -14.48
C GLU A 102 -33.28 -52.37 -13.13
N THR A 103 -34.10 -52.28 -12.07
CA THR A 103 -33.63 -52.02 -10.70
C THR A 103 -32.73 -53.15 -10.21
N GLU A 104 -33.09 -54.40 -10.50
CA GLU A 104 -32.27 -55.57 -10.15
C GLU A 104 -30.91 -55.55 -10.88
N ALA A 105 -30.90 -55.19 -12.18
CA ALA A 105 -29.66 -55.04 -12.94
C ALA A 105 -28.76 -53.94 -12.36
N LEU A 106 -29.35 -52.78 -12.04
CA LEU A 106 -28.63 -51.65 -11.43
C LEU A 106 -28.06 -52.02 -10.05
N MET A 107 -28.81 -52.75 -9.23
CA MET A 107 -28.32 -53.24 -7.93
C MET A 107 -27.12 -54.17 -8.08
N ARG A 108 -27.17 -55.12 -9.04
CA ARG A 108 -26.03 -56.02 -9.31
C ARG A 108 -24.79 -55.24 -9.73
N THR A 109 -24.92 -54.27 -10.63
CA THR A 109 -23.80 -53.41 -11.06
C THR A 109 -23.24 -52.56 -9.92
N MET A 110 -24.11 -51.99 -9.09
CA MET A 110 -23.68 -51.21 -7.92
C MET A 110 -22.90 -52.07 -6.92
N LEU A 111 -23.38 -53.27 -6.61
CA LEU A 111 -22.70 -54.21 -5.71
C LEU A 111 -21.36 -54.68 -6.30
N GLU A 112 -21.30 -54.96 -7.60
CA GLU A 112 -20.05 -55.35 -8.28
C GLU A 112 -18.98 -54.24 -8.17
N PHE A 113 -19.33 -52.99 -8.46
CA PHE A 113 -18.39 -51.88 -8.35
C PHE A 113 -18.02 -51.59 -6.88
N PHE A 114 -18.97 -51.76 -5.96
CA PHE A 114 -18.67 -51.59 -4.54
C PHE A 114 -17.73 -52.68 -4.01
N ASP A 115 -17.89 -53.94 -4.42
CA ASP A 115 -16.97 -55.04 -4.05
C ASP A 115 -15.56 -54.78 -4.57
N GLN A 116 -15.45 -54.40 -5.84
CA GLN A 116 -14.19 -54.01 -6.46
C GLN A 116 -13.54 -52.84 -5.69
N TYR A 117 -14.32 -51.84 -5.26
CA TYR A 117 -13.83 -50.73 -4.46
C TYR A 117 -13.32 -51.17 -3.07
N ILE A 118 -14.05 -52.03 -2.36
CA ILE A 118 -13.65 -52.56 -1.05
C ILE A 118 -12.34 -53.35 -1.17
N SER A 119 -12.24 -54.21 -2.18
CA SER A 119 -11.06 -55.05 -2.43
C SER A 119 -9.79 -54.22 -2.65
N GLN A 120 -9.92 -53.02 -3.22
CA GLN A 120 -8.83 -52.10 -3.49
C GLN A 120 -8.48 -51.21 -2.29
N SER A 121 -9.49 -50.68 -1.57
CA SER A 121 -9.29 -49.71 -0.50
C SER A 121 -8.80 -50.33 0.82
N LYS A 122 -9.16 -51.58 1.11
CA LYS A 122 -8.87 -52.32 2.38
C LYS A 122 -9.27 -51.58 3.68
N LYS A 123 -9.98 -50.46 3.60
CA LYS A 123 -10.43 -49.65 4.75
C LYS A 123 -11.81 -50.06 5.27
N ILE A 124 -12.58 -50.76 4.44
CA ILE A 124 -13.93 -51.23 4.75
C ILE A 124 -13.86 -52.74 5.01
N SER A 125 -14.49 -53.20 6.10
CA SER A 125 -14.57 -54.62 6.46
C SER A 125 -15.47 -55.39 5.49
N GLY A 126 -15.11 -56.63 5.17
CA GLY A 126 -15.95 -57.53 4.35
C GLY A 126 -17.35 -57.79 4.95
N GLU A 127 -17.49 -57.64 6.27
CA GLU A 127 -18.78 -57.70 6.98
C GLU A 127 -19.77 -56.64 6.49
N THR A 128 -19.29 -55.45 6.13
CA THR A 128 -20.12 -54.36 5.60
C THR A 128 -20.66 -54.68 4.21
N PHE A 129 -19.87 -55.36 3.38
CA PHE A 129 -20.32 -55.81 2.06
C PHE A 129 -21.44 -56.85 2.17
N GLN A 130 -21.27 -57.84 3.05
CA GLN A 130 -22.30 -58.87 3.30
C GLN A 130 -23.60 -58.23 3.79
N ALA A 131 -23.53 -57.31 4.76
CA ALA A 131 -24.70 -56.61 5.28
C ALA A 131 -25.48 -55.81 4.22
N VAL A 132 -24.80 -55.29 3.19
CA VAL A 132 -25.43 -54.57 2.07
C VAL A 132 -25.93 -55.52 0.99
N SER A 133 -25.21 -56.59 0.70
CA SER A 133 -25.59 -57.60 -0.31
C SER A 133 -26.83 -58.38 0.07
N ASP A 134 -27.08 -58.57 1.36
CA ASP A 134 -28.28 -59.27 1.87
C ASP A 134 -29.53 -58.37 1.87
N MET A 135 -29.40 -57.09 1.48
CA MET A 135 -30.54 -56.16 1.42
C MET A 135 -31.33 -56.29 0.12
N GLU A 136 -32.65 -56.48 0.26
CA GLU A 136 -33.58 -56.49 -0.87
C GLU A 136 -33.91 -55.06 -1.37
N ASP A 137 -33.81 -54.06 -0.48
CA ASP A 137 -34.14 -52.66 -0.77
C ASP A 137 -32.95 -51.92 -1.37
N GLY A 138 -32.98 -51.69 -2.68
CA GLY A 138 -31.93 -50.97 -3.42
C GLY A 138 -31.71 -49.54 -2.96
N GLY A 139 -32.72 -48.88 -2.39
CA GLY A 139 -32.61 -47.53 -1.85
C GLY A 139 -31.77 -47.51 -0.57
N LYS A 140 -32.11 -48.39 0.37
CA LYS A 140 -31.34 -48.55 1.62
C LYS A 140 -29.91 -49.00 1.36
N ALA A 141 -29.71 -49.92 0.41
CA ALA A 141 -28.38 -50.35 -0.01
C ALA A 141 -27.55 -49.16 -0.53
N ALA A 142 -28.14 -48.30 -1.38
CA ALA A 142 -27.47 -47.12 -1.90
C ALA A 142 -27.06 -46.14 -0.80
N ASP A 143 -27.93 -45.89 0.19
CA ASP A 143 -27.64 -44.96 1.29
C ASP A 143 -26.50 -45.46 2.20
N ILE A 144 -26.46 -46.75 2.50
CA ILE A 144 -25.38 -47.35 3.29
C ILE A 144 -24.06 -47.29 2.54
N ILE A 145 -24.05 -47.66 1.25
CA ILE A 145 -22.84 -47.57 0.42
C ILE A 145 -22.34 -46.12 0.38
N ALA A 146 -23.21 -45.14 0.15
CA ALA A 146 -22.85 -43.72 0.12
C ALA A 146 -22.22 -43.23 1.44
N SER A 147 -22.62 -43.79 2.59
CA SER A 147 -22.04 -43.46 3.91
C SER A 147 -20.59 -43.93 4.07
N HIS A 148 -20.20 -45.02 3.39
CA HIS A 148 -18.86 -45.59 3.43
C HIS A 148 -17.91 -45.03 2.37
N LEU A 149 -18.43 -44.30 1.38
CA LEU A 149 -17.61 -43.62 0.37
C LEU A 149 -17.10 -42.25 0.88
N PRO A 150 -15.85 -41.87 0.56
CA PRO A 150 -15.25 -40.59 0.96
C PRO A 150 -15.74 -39.42 0.08
N LEU A 151 -17.06 -39.26 -0.06
CA LEU A 151 -17.68 -38.24 -0.90
C LEU A 151 -17.69 -36.85 -0.23
N ARG A 152 -17.60 -35.79 -1.04
CA ARG A 152 -17.76 -34.41 -0.56
C ARG A 152 -19.21 -34.15 -0.17
N LEU A 153 -19.43 -33.20 0.76
CA LEU A 153 -20.76 -32.86 1.27
C LEU A 153 -21.81 -32.60 0.17
N PRO A 154 -21.55 -31.80 -0.89
CA PRO A 154 -22.54 -31.58 -1.96
C PRO A 154 -22.96 -32.86 -2.69
N GLN A 155 -22.05 -33.83 -2.82
CA GLN A 155 -22.35 -35.12 -3.47
C GLN A 155 -23.19 -36.01 -2.56
N LYS A 156 -22.90 -36.03 -1.25
CA LYS A 156 -23.73 -36.75 -0.26
C LYS A 156 -25.13 -36.17 -0.20
N GLN A 157 -25.24 -34.84 -0.25
CA GLN A 157 -26.52 -34.15 -0.28
C GLN A 157 -27.32 -34.44 -1.56
N ASP A 158 -26.67 -34.44 -2.73
CA ASP A 158 -27.34 -34.79 -4.01
C ASP A 158 -27.90 -36.23 -4.01
N ILE A 159 -27.20 -37.18 -3.38
CA ILE A 159 -27.72 -38.55 -3.19
C ILE A 159 -28.95 -38.56 -2.28
N LEU A 160 -28.91 -37.81 -1.17
CA LEU A 160 -30.00 -37.71 -0.21
C LEU A 160 -31.26 -37.04 -0.81
N GLU A 161 -31.05 -36.04 -1.67
CA GLU A 161 -32.10 -35.32 -2.40
C GLU A 161 -32.70 -36.12 -3.57
N THR A 162 -32.04 -37.20 -4.01
CA THR A 162 -32.54 -38.06 -5.08
C THR A 162 -33.52 -39.10 -4.52
N ILE A 163 -34.82 -38.81 -4.68
CA ILE A 163 -35.92 -39.65 -4.20
C ILE A 163 -36.07 -40.92 -5.07
N ASP A 164 -35.92 -40.80 -6.39
CA ASP A 164 -36.03 -41.95 -7.30
C ASP A 164 -34.89 -42.94 -7.07
N ILE A 165 -35.26 -44.19 -6.77
CA ILE A 165 -34.30 -45.25 -6.40
C ILE A 165 -33.36 -45.56 -7.56
N LYS A 166 -33.87 -45.62 -8.80
CA LYS A 166 -33.05 -45.97 -9.98
C LYS A 166 -32.05 -44.87 -10.29
N GLU A 167 -32.48 -43.61 -10.29
CA GLU A 167 -31.60 -42.47 -10.50
C GLU A 167 -30.52 -42.39 -9.43
N ARG A 168 -30.88 -42.60 -8.16
CA ARG A 168 -29.93 -42.65 -7.05
C ARG A 168 -28.87 -43.74 -7.24
N ILE A 169 -29.28 -44.95 -7.60
CA ILE A 169 -28.33 -46.05 -7.87
C ILE A 169 -27.42 -45.70 -9.05
N ARG A 170 -27.95 -45.13 -10.15
CA ARG A 170 -27.13 -44.71 -11.30
C ARG A 170 -26.10 -43.64 -10.92
N LYS A 171 -26.50 -42.62 -10.15
CA LYS A 171 -25.58 -41.59 -9.63
C LYS A 171 -24.49 -42.20 -8.77
N LEU A 172 -24.85 -43.11 -7.87
CA LEU A 172 -23.90 -43.76 -6.97
C LEU A 172 -22.91 -44.67 -7.71
N ILE A 173 -23.36 -45.42 -8.72
CA ILE A 173 -22.50 -46.21 -9.62
C ILE A 173 -21.41 -45.33 -10.25
N GLY A 174 -21.79 -44.16 -10.76
CA GLY A 174 -20.84 -43.20 -11.35
C GLY A 174 -19.81 -42.69 -10.33
N LEU A 175 -20.25 -42.40 -9.10
CA LEU A 175 -19.38 -41.96 -8.02
C LEU A 175 -18.41 -43.05 -7.56
N ILE A 176 -18.87 -44.30 -7.41
CA ILE A 176 -18.01 -45.44 -7.08
C ILE A 176 -16.93 -45.61 -8.15
N LYS A 177 -17.30 -45.55 -9.43
CA LYS A 177 -16.36 -45.71 -10.54
C LYS A 177 -15.26 -44.63 -10.53
N ASN A 178 -15.64 -43.37 -10.34
CA ASN A 178 -14.67 -42.27 -10.25
C ASN A 178 -13.69 -42.50 -9.08
N GLU A 179 -14.19 -42.98 -7.95
CA GLU A 179 -13.35 -43.25 -6.78
C GLU A 179 -12.40 -44.45 -7.01
N GLN A 180 -12.84 -45.49 -7.72
CA GLN A 180 -11.96 -46.59 -8.15
C GLN A 180 -10.82 -46.09 -9.05
N GLU A 181 -11.10 -45.18 -9.99
CA GLU A 181 -10.08 -44.58 -10.86
C GLU A 181 -9.04 -43.79 -10.04
N ILE A 182 -9.49 -43.04 -9.04
CA ILE A 182 -8.61 -42.31 -8.11
C ILE A 182 -7.73 -43.31 -7.33
N LEU A 183 -8.32 -44.34 -6.73
CA LEU A 183 -7.57 -45.36 -5.97
C LEU A 183 -6.54 -46.10 -6.84
N GLN A 184 -6.89 -46.38 -8.10
CA GLN A 184 -5.98 -47.02 -9.04
C GLN A 184 -4.79 -46.11 -9.37
N LEU A 185 -5.03 -44.82 -9.61
CA LEU A 185 -3.97 -43.83 -9.81
C LEU A 185 -3.11 -43.65 -8.55
N GLU A 186 -3.70 -43.58 -7.36
CA GLU A 186 -2.95 -43.53 -6.09
C GLU A 186 -2.04 -44.75 -5.93
N LYS A 187 -2.52 -45.94 -6.30
CA LYS A 187 -1.74 -47.17 -6.26
C LYS A 187 -0.61 -47.17 -7.29
N GLU A 188 -0.84 -46.67 -8.50
CA GLU A 188 0.18 -46.51 -9.53
C GLU A 188 1.26 -45.51 -9.12
N ILE A 189 0.86 -44.37 -8.55
CA ILE A 189 1.76 -43.38 -7.97
C ILE A 189 2.54 -44.00 -6.81
N SER A 190 1.87 -44.70 -5.89
CA SER A 190 2.51 -45.38 -4.76
C SER A 190 3.50 -46.44 -5.23
N GLN A 191 3.19 -47.20 -6.28
CA GLN A 191 4.10 -48.17 -6.90
C GLN A 191 5.27 -47.50 -7.64
N GLN A 192 5.05 -46.39 -8.33
CA GLN A 192 6.13 -45.58 -8.92
C GLN A 192 7.04 -45.01 -7.84
N VAL A 193 6.48 -44.51 -6.74
CA VAL A 193 7.21 -44.05 -5.56
C VAL A 193 7.94 -45.20 -4.90
N LYS A 194 7.34 -46.39 -4.78
CA LYS A 194 8.02 -47.58 -4.25
C LYS A 194 9.17 -48.05 -5.16
N LYS A 195 8.97 -48.08 -6.48
CA LYS A 195 10.03 -48.37 -7.46
C LYS A 195 11.13 -47.32 -7.43
N SER A 196 10.79 -46.04 -7.28
CA SER A 196 11.76 -44.97 -7.13
C SER A 196 12.49 -45.09 -5.80
N MET A 197 11.81 -45.49 -4.71
CA MET A 197 12.41 -45.75 -3.40
C MET A 197 13.31 -46.98 -3.41
N GLU A 198 12.92 -48.10 -4.01
CA GLU A 198 13.78 -49.29 -4.17
C GLU A 198 14.99 -48.98 -5.05
N ARG A 199 14.79 -48.20 -6.12
CA ARG A 199 15.88 -47.67 -6.93
C ARG A 199 16.78 -46.73 -6.11
N THR A 200 16.20 -45.89 -5.25
CA THR A 200 16.92 -44.99 -4.34
C THR A 200 17.62 -45.77 -3.23
N GLN A 201 17.09 -46.90 -2.77
CA GLN A 201 17.67 -47.76 -1.73
C GLN A 201 18.83 -48.57 -2.30
N LYS A 202 18.68 -49.05 -3.55
CA LYS A 202 19.73 -49.71 -4.33
C LYS A 202 20.81 -48.70 -4.74
N GLU A 203 20.44 -47.50 -5.15
CA GLU A 203 21.36 -46.37 -5.38
C GLU A 203 21.99 -45.89 -4.08
N TYR A 204 21.30 -45.93 -2.92
CA TYR A 204 21.86 -45.60 -1.61
C TYR A 204 22.87 -46.65 -1.17
N TYR A 205 22.59 -47.95 -1.37
CA TYR A 205 23.54 -49.02 -1.09
C TYR A 205 24.75 -48.97 -2.03
N LEU A 206 24.53 -48.70 -3.32
CA LEU A 206 25.59 -48.44 -4.29
C LEU A 206 26.34 -47.13 -4.00
N ARG A 207 25.67 -46.10 -3.47
CA ARG A 207 26.28 -44.82 -3.04
C ARG A 207 27.02 -44.95 -1.71
N GLU A 208 26.62 -45.83 -0.80
CA GLU A 208 27.36 -46.17 0.42
C GLU A 208 28.59 -47.01 0.05
N GLN A 209 28.46 -47.97 -0.86
CA GLN A 209 29.63 -48.66 -1.45
C GLN A 209 30.53 -47.69 -2.22
N MET A 210 29.97 -46.80 -3.03
CA MET A 210 30.74 -45.75 -3.72
C MET A 210 31.29 -44.71 -2.75
N LYS A 211 30.63 -44.38 -1.63
CA LYS A 211 31.15 -43.48 -0.58
C LYS A 211 32.28 -44.17 0.18
N ALA A 212 32.18 -45.47 0.47
CA ALA A 212 33.27 -46.25 1.04
C ALA A 212 34.46 -46.31 0.07
N ILE A 213 34.19 -46.55 -1.21
CA ILE A 213 35.19 -46.57 -2.29
C ILE A 213 35.76 -45.15 -2.55
N GLN A 214 34.97 -44.08 -2.52
CA GLN A 214 35.40 -42.68 -2.69
C GLN A 214 36.13 -42.14 -1.45
N LYS A 215 35.80 -42.63 -0.25
CA LYS A 215 36.51 -42.36 1.00
C LYS A 215 37.87 -43.07 1.04
N GLU A 216 38.01 -44.21 0.35
CA GLU A 216 39.31 -44.85 0.09
C GLU A 216 40.07 -44.24 -1.12
N LEU A 217 39.37 -43.76 -2.14
CA LEU A 217 39.97 -43.20 -3.37
C LEU A 217 40.28 -41.70 -3.31
N GLY A 218 39.84 -40.98 -2.29
CA GLY A 218 40.27 -39.60 -2.03
C GLY A 218 39.89 -38.60 -3.12
N ASP A 219 38.69 -38.67 -3.69
CA ASP A 219 38.28 -37.76 -4.76
C ASP A 219 37.72 -36.44 -4.20
N LYS A 220 38.48 -35.36 -4.35
CA LYS A 220 38.26 -34.02 -3.74
C LYS A 220 37.75 -32.95 -4.71
N GLU A 221 37.19 -33.29 -5.87
CA GLU A 221 36.70 -32.27 -6.81
C GLU A 221 35.27 -32.55 -7.33
N GLY A 222 34.35 -31.60 -7.11
CA GLY A 222 32.97 -31.63 -7.61
C GLY A 222 31.92 -31.03 -6.67
N LYS A 223 30.64 -31.31 -6.94
CA LYS A 223 29.45 -30.83 -6.19
C LYS A 223 29.51 -31.13 -4.67
N THR A 224 30.25 -32.16 -4.27
CA THR A 224 30.52 -32.50 -2.86
C THR A 224 31.36 -31.45 -2.13
N ALA A 225 32.30 -30.79 -2.81
CA ALA A 225 33.06 -29.68 -2.22
C ALA A 225 32.16 -28.44 -2.01
N GLU A 226 31.29 -28.14 -2.97
CA GLU A 226 30.31 -27.04 -2.87
C GLU A 226 29.31 -27.27 -1.73
N VAL A 227 28.83 -28.51 -1.55
CA VAL A 227 27.96 -28.85 -0.41
C VAL A 227 28.67 -28.66 0.93
N HIS A 228 29.95 -29.01 1.03
CA HIS A 228 30.73 -28.77 2.25
C HIS A 228 30.90 -27.28 2.53
N GLU A 229 31.22 -26.48 1.51
CA GLU A 229 31.35 -25.03 1.64
C GLU A 229 30.01 -24.38 2.06
N LEU A 230 28.89 -24.80 1.48
CA LEU A 230 27.56 -24.31 1.84
C LEU A 230 27.19 -24.70 3.27
N ARG A 231 27.54 -25.91 3.71
CA ARG A 231 27.32 -26.35 5.09
C ARG A 231 28.07 -25.47 6.09
N GLU A 232 29.33 -25.15 5.84
CA GLU A 232 30.11 -24.23 6.69
C GLU A 232 29.51 -22.82 6.69
N LYS A 233 29.07 -22.32 5.53
CA LYS A 233 28.42 -21.00 5.43
C LYS A 233 27.10 -20.92 6.19
N ILE A 234 26.28 -21.98 6.16
CA ILE A 234 25.02 -22.04 6.92
C ILE A 234 25.30 -21.97 8.44
N LEU A 235 26.31 -22.71 8.91
CA LEU A 235 26.71 -22.68 10.33
C LEU A 235 27.22 -21.30 10.75
N ASN A 236 27.96 -20.61 9.88
CA ASN A 236 28.55 -19.30 10.17
C ASN A 236 27.58 -18.12 9.98
N ALA A 237 26.44 -18.31 9.30
CA ALA A 237 25.48 -17.24 9.03
C ALA A 237 24.71 -16.77 10.28
N GLY A 238 24.73 -17.54 11.36
CA GLY A 238 24.05 -17.21 12.62
C GLY A 238 22.52 -17.16 12.48
N MET A 239 21.95 -18.08 11.68
CA MET A 239 20.52 -18.21 11.47
C MET A 239 19.79 -18.69 12.74
N PRO A 240 18.52 -18.31 12.96
CA PRO A 240 17.69 -18.95 13.97
C PRO A 240 17.56 -20.46 13.73
N GLU A 241 17.34 -21.23 14.80
CA GLU A 241 17.32 -22.70 14.73
C GLU A 241 16.32 -23.25 13.70
N HIS A 242 15.12 -22.65 13.62
CA HIS A 242 14.11 -23.06 12.64
C HIS A 242 14.58 -22.84 11.19
N VAL A 243 15.16 -21.67 10.89
CA VAL A 243 15.71 -21.35 9.56
C VAL A 243 16.92 -22.22 9.23
N ALA A 244 17.81 -22.46 10.20
CA ALA A 244 18.96 -23.33 10.00
C ALA A 244 18.53 -24.77 9.65
N ASN A 245 17.51 -25.29 10.33
CA ASN A 245 16.93 -26.60 10.03
C ASN A 245 16.33 -26.65 8.62
N THR A 246 15.63 -25.61 8.19
CA THR A 246 15.13 -25.50 6.81
C THR A 246 16.27 -25.43 5.79
N ALA A 247 17.32 -24.65 6.07
CA ALA A 247 18.51 -24.56 5.21
C ALA A 247 19.24 -25.90 5.09
N PHE A 248 19.38 -26.67 6.17
CA PHE A 248 19.98 -28.01 6.10
C PHE A 248 19.12 -29.00 5.32
N LYS A 249 17.80 -28.98 5.49
CA LYS A 249 16.88 -29.82 4.68
C LYS A 249 17.01 -29.52 3.19
N GLU A 250 17.08 -28.25 2.82
CA GLU A 250 17.25 -27.82 1.43
C GLU A 250 18.67 -28.12 0.90
N LEU A 251 19.70 -28.05 1.75
CA LEU A 251 21.05 -28.48 1.38
C LEU A 251 21.12 -29.99 1.10
N ASP A 252 20.49 -30.81 1.95
CA ASP A 252 20.42 -32.26 1.74
C ASP A 252 19.65 -32.61 0.45
N ARG A 253 18.62 -31.81 0.11
CA ARG A 253 17.91 -31.92 -1.17
C ARG A 253 18.81 -31.50 -2.34
N TYR A 254 19.57 -30.41 -2.20
CA TYR A 254 20.53 -29.95 -3.20
C TYR A 254 21.62 -30.99 -3.49
N GLU A 255 22.14 -31.70 -2.46
CA GLU A 255 23.11 -32.79 -2.63
C GLU A 255 22.55 -33.95 -3.48
N LYS A 256 21.26 -34.28 -3.31
CA LYS A 256 20.60 -35.41 -3.99
C LYS A 256 20.24 -35.13 -5.44
N ILE A 257 19.83 -33.91 -5.78
CA ILE A 257 19.37 -33.54 -7.12
C ILE A 257 20.56 -33.42 -8.09
N PRO A 258 20.46 -33.87 -9.35
CA PRO A 258 21.53 -33.67 -10.34
C PRO A 258 21.80 -32.18 -10.62
N ALA A 259 23.08 -31.80 -10.77
CA ALA A 259 23.49 -30.40 -11.02
C ALA A 259 22.87 -29.78 -12.29
N ALA A 260 22.53 -30.62 -13.29
CA ALA A 260 21.93 -30.20 -14.54
C ALA A 260 20.41 -29.87 -14.43
N SER A 261 19.77 -30.13 -13.28
CA SER A 261 18.35 -29.85 -13.07
C SER A 261 18.09 -28.36 -12.80
N SER A 262 17.03 -27.80 -13.39
CA SER A 262 16.55 -26.44 -13.09
C SER A 262 16.19 -26.27 -11.61
N GLU A 263 15.74 -27.33 -10.95
CA GLU A 263 15.44 -27.36 -9.52
C GLU A 263 16.71 -27.18 -8.66
N SER A 264 17.85 -27.73 -9.10
CA SER A 264 19.13 -27.56 -8.42
C SER A 264 19.55 -26.08 -8.39
N ALA A 265 19.30 -25.35 -9.48
CA ALA A 265 19.60 -23.92 -9.56
C ALA A 265 18.69 -23.09 -8.64
N VAL A 266 17.40 -23.44 -8.53
CA VAL A 266 16.44 -22.78 -7.65
C VAL A 266 16.83 -22.97 -6.17
N ILE A 267 17.15 -24.20 -5.77
CA ILE A 267 17.57 -24.48 -4.38
C ILE A 267 18.91 -23.79 -4.07
N ARG A 268 19.86 -23.80 -5.02
CA ARG A 268 21.13 -23.10 -4.85
C ARG A 268 20.94 -21.60 -4.60
N ASN A 269 20.08 -20.97 -5.40
CA ASN A 269 19.73 -19.55 -5.24
C ASN A 269 19.04 -19.30 -3.89
N TYR A 270 18.12 -20.16 -3.49
CA TYR A 270 17.45 -20.07 -2.18
C TYR A 270 18.45 -20.14 -1.01
N LEU A 271 19.36 -21.12 -1.04
CA LEU A 271 20.43 -21.25 -0.05
C LEU A 271 21.36 -20.02 -0.05
N ASP A 272 21.72 -19.48 -1.21
CA ASP A 272 22.51 -18.24 -1.30
C ASP A 272 21.78 -17.05 -0.65
N TRP A 273 20.47 -16.93 -0.83
CA TRP A 273 19.68 -15.89 -0.18
C TRP A 273 19.67 -16.06 1.34
N LEU A 274 19.37 -17.26 1.85
CA LEU A 274 19.39 -17.52 3.29
C LEU A 274 20.76 -17.23 3.90
N ILE A 275 21.85 -17.67 3.25
CA ILE A 275 23.22 -17.47 3.74
C ILE A 275 23.61 -15.99 3.74
N THR A 276 23.21 -15.22 2.71
CA THR A 276 23.65 -13.82 2.58
C THR A 276 22.80 -12.86 3.42
N LEU A 277 21.58 -13.25 3.82
CA LEU A 277 20.74 -12.42 4.65
C LEU A 277 21.35 -12.22 6.05
N PRO A 278 21.30 -11.01 6.61
CA PRO A 278 21.78 -10.78 7.96
C PRO A 278 20.75 -11.35 8.96
N TRP A 279 21.17 -12.26 9.83
CA TRP A 279 20.30 -12.84 10.88
C TRP A 279 20.65 -12.33 12.27
N SER A 280 21.95 -12.10 12.52
CA SER A 280 22.47 -11.71 13.84
C SER A 280 23.35 -10.46 13.81
N ASN A 281 24.00 -10.18 12.68
CA ASN A 281 24.95 -9.08 12.54
C ASN A 281 24.24 -7.71 12.65
N ALA A 282 24.63 -6.88 13.61
CA ALA A 282 24.07 -5.55 13.86
C ALA A 282 25.18 -4.49 13.92
N THR A 283 24.89 -3.26 13.51
CA THR A 283 25.75 -2.11 13.82
C THR A 283 25.58 -1.70 15.27
N GLU A 284 26.65 -1.16 15.87
CA GLU A 284 26.56 -0.45 17.15
C GLU A 284 25.83 0.88 16.96
N ASP A 285 24.75 1.07 17.72
CA ASP A 285 23.96 2.30 17.67
C ASP A 285 24.66 3.41 18.45
N ASP A 286 24.79 4.59 17.83
CA ASP A 286 25.23 5.82 18.49
C ASP A 286 24.02 6.71 18.78
N LEU A 287 23.54 6.66 20.02
CA LEU A 287 22.35 7.39 20.49
C LEU A 287 22.72 8.75 21.12
N ASN A 288 23.88 9.32 20.80
CA ASN A 288 24.27 10.63 21.31
C ASN A 288 23.54 11.76 20.55
N VAL A 289 22.53 12.34 21.18
CA VAL A 289 21.72 13.44 20.61
C VAL A 289 22.58 14.66 20.24
N ALA A 290 23.56 15.04 21.05
CA ALA A 290 24.44 16.19 20.75
C ALA A 290 25.32 15.94 19.51
N LYS A 291 25.77 14.70 19.32
CA LYS A 291 26.49 14.30 18.09
C LYS A 291 25.54 14.29 16.90
N ALA A 292 24.32 13.80 17.07
CA ALA A 292 23.31 13.79 16.02
C ALA A 292 22.95 15.21 15.56
N GLU A 293 22.74 16.14 16.48
CA GLU A 293 22.49 17.55 16.21
C GLU A 293 23.63 18.16 15.38
N LYS A 294 24.87 17.93 15.80
CA LYS A 294 26.05 18.40 15.06
C LYS A 294 26.09 17.87 13.62
N ILE A 295 25.85 16.58 13.42
CA ILE A 295 25.85 15.96 12.09
C ILE A 295 24.71 16.51 11.21
N LEU A 296 23.51 16.68 11.78
CA LEU A 296 22.36 17.23 11.07
C LEU A 296 22.61 18.68 10.64
N ASN A 297 23.24 19.48 11.52
CA ASN A 297 23.60 20.88 11.24
C ASN A 297 24.75 21.02 10.23
N GLU A 298 25.72 20.10 10.24
CA GLU A 298 26.81 20.07 9.27
C GLU A 298 26.35 19.65 7.86
N ASP A 299 25.39 18.73 7.77
CA ASP A 299 24.94 18.19 6.49
C ASP A 299 23.77 18.98 5.86
N HIS A 300 22.99 19.74 6.65
CA HIS A 300 21.81 20.49 6.19
C HIS A 300 21.76 21.91 6.75
N TYR A 301 21.55 22.89 5.88
CA TYR A 301 21.32 24.29 6.26
C TYR A 301 19.83 24.55 6.53
N GLY A 302 19.53 25.31 7.59
CA GLY A 302 18.16 25.61 8.02
C GLY A 302 17.42 24.36 8.52
N LEU A 303 16.12 24.26 8.25
CA LEU A 303 15.27 23.13 8.66
C LEU A 303 15.19 22.93 10.18
N GLU A 304 15.28 24.00 10.97
CA GLU A 304 15.37 23.91 12.45
C GLU A 304 14.21 23.11 13.05
N LYS A 305 12.95 23.43 12.71
CA LYS A 305 11.77 22.66 13.18
C LYS A 305 11.86 21.16 12.83
N VAL A 306 12.39 20.83 11.65
CA VAL A 306 12.50 19.44 11.18
C VAL A 306 13.61 18.71 11.93
N LYS A 307 14.76 19.35 12.13
CA LYS A 307 15.88 18.80 12.89
C LYS A 307 15.51 18.59 14.34
N GLU A 308 14.82 19.55 14.96
CA GLU A 308 14.33 19.46 16.33
C GLU A 308 13.41 18.24 16.52
N ARG A 309 12.43 18.05 15.63
CA ARG A 309 11.58 16.84 15.65
C ARG A 309 12.35 15.54 15.51
N VAL A 310 13.35 15.50 14.62
CA VAL A 310 14.23 14.34 14.49
C VAL A 310 15.02 14.09 15.79
N LEU A 311 15.50 15.14 16.45
CA LEU A 311 16.22 15.03 17.72
C LEU A 311 15.30 14.58 18.87
N GLU A 312 14.07 15.07 18.93
CA GLU A 312 13.04 14.60 19.87
C GLU A 312 12.80 13.10 19.70
N TYR A 313 12.61 12.64 18.46
CA TYR A 313 12.44 11.22 18.15
C TYR A 313 13.64 10.39 18.62
N LEU A 314 14.86 10.84 18.32
CA LEU A 314 16.09 10.17 18.75
C LEU A 314 16.25 10.16 20.28
N ALA A 315 15.84 11.23 20.97
CA ALA A 315 15.89 11.31 22.42
C ALA A 315 14.91 10.31 23.08
N VAL A 316 13.70 10.16 22.54
CA VAL A 316 12.74 9.12 22.99
C VAL A 316 13.33 7.73 22.79
N GLN A 317 13.94 7.47 21.63
CA GLN A 317 14.59 6.19 21.35
C GLN A 317 15.75 5.89 22.32
N GLN A 318 16.50 6.91 22.73
CA GLN A 318 17.56 6.77 23.75
C GLN A 318 17.00 6.33 25.11
N LEU A 319 15.80 6.80 25.47
CA LEU A 319 15.13 6.46 26.73
C LEU A 319 14.50 5.06 26.70
N THR A 320 13.73 4.75 25.64
CA THR A 320 12.97 3.49 25.55
C THR A 320 13.80 2.30 25.10
N ARG A 321 14.96 2.56 24.45
CA ARG A 321 15.79 1.55 23.75
C ARG A 321 14.99 0.67 22.79
N SER A 322 13.83 1.14 22.33
CA SER A 322 12.90 0.44 21.48
C SER A 322 12.43 1.35 20.35
N ILE A 323 12.24 0.77 19.16
CA ILE A 323 11.75 1.45 17.97
C ILE A 323 10.20 1.41 17.92
N LYS A 324 9.52 0.95 18.98
CA LYS A 324 8.06 0.96 19.08
C LYS A 324 7.55 2.40 19.12
N GLY A 325 7.24 2.96 17.94
CA GLY A 325 6.77 4.32 17.75
C GLY A 325 6.30 4.55 16.32
N PRO A 326 5.63 5.69 16.05
CA PRO A 326 5.18 6.04 14.71
C PRO A 326 6.37 6.20 13.75
N ILE A 327 6.13 5.90 12.47
CA ILE A 327 7.16 5.96 11.43
C ILE A 327 7.33 7.40 10.97
N LEU A 328 8.58 7.87 10.91
CA LEU A 328 8.88 9.21 10.40
C LEU A 328 8.54 9.30 8.91
N CYS A 329 7.64 10.21 8.54
CA CYS A 329 7.31 10.52 7.15
C CYS A 329 7.72 11.95 6.81
N LEU A 330 8.75 12.09 5.97
CA LEU A 330 9.22 13.38 5.46
C LEU A 330 8.40 13.77 4.24
N ALA A 331 7.53 14.76 4.39
CA ALA A 331 6.63 15.22 3.33
C ALA A 331 7.03 16.61 2.82
N GLY A 332 6.99 16.85 1.52
CA GLY A 332 7.28 18.19 0.97
C GLY A 332 7.60 18.18 -0.52
N PRO A 333 7.83 19.33 -1.18
CA PRO A 333 8.08 19.36 -2.61
C PRO A 333 9.38 18.62 -3.01
N PRO A 334 9.57 18.30 -4.30
CA PRO A 334 10.79 17.64 -4.76
C PRO A 334 12.01 18.54 -4.60
N GLY A 335 13.15 17.95 -4.21
CA GLY A 335 14.42 18.67 -4.10
C GLY A 335 14.62 19.45 -2.81
N VAL A 336 13.78 19.24 -1.78
CA VAL A 336 13.95 19.83 -0.44
C VAL A 336 14.89 19.07 0.48
N GLY A 337 15.55 18.00 0.02
CA GLY A 337 16.56 17.29 0.82
C GLY A 337 16.04 16.15 1.71
N LYS A 338 14.81 15.65 1.50
CA LYS A 338 14.22 14.52 2.25
C LYS A 338 15.15 13.30 2.32
N THR A 339 15.62 12.82 1.16
CA THR A 339 16.51 11.65 1.06
C THR A 339 17.88 11.91 1.71
N SER A 340 18.39 13.14 1.62
CA SER A 340 19.67 13.49 2.23
C SER A 340 19.56 13.63 3.75
N LEU A 341 18.42 14.10 4.27
CA LEU A 341 18.13 14.14 5.70
C LEU A 341 18.08 12.73 6.30
N ALA A 342 17.33 11.81 5.68
CA ALA A 342 17.29 10.41 6.11
C ALA A 342 18.69 9.74 6.13
N ARG A 343 19.55 10.09 5.17
CA ARG A 343 20.94 9.63 5.15
C ARG A 343 21.76 10.19 6.31
N SER A 344 21.57 11.46 6.66
CA SER A 344 22.23 12.08 7.81
C SER A 344 21.76 11.47 9.14
N ILE A 345 20.48 11.10 9.26
CA ILE A 345 19.94 10.36 10.40
C ILE A 345 20.64 8.99 10.54
N ALA A 346 20.78 8.25 9.44
CA ALA A 346 21.50 6.98 9.47
C ALA A 346 22.98 7.14 9.86
N LYS A 347 23.63 8.19 9.35
CA LYS A 347 25.02 8.54 9.68
C LYS A 347 25.18 8.95 11.14
N SER A 348 24.23 9.68 11.72
CA SER A 348 24.27 10.06 13.14
C SER A 348 24.10 8.85 14.06
N LEU A 349 23.25 7.90 13.68
CA LEU A 349 23.01 6.67 14.43
C LEU A 349 24.10 5.61 14.28
N GLY A 350 25.03 5.77 13.33
CA GLY A 350 26.03 4.73 13.02
C GLY A 350 25.46 3.52 12.25
N ARG A 351 24.21 3.59 11.79
CA ARG A 351 23.51 2.51 11.09
C ARG A 351 23.77 2.52 9.59
N LYS A 352 23.66 1.34 8.95
CA LYS A 352 23.70 1.23 7.49
C LYS A 352 22.44 1.86 6.88
N PHE A 353 22.62 2.56 5.75
CA PHE A 353 21.53 3.22 5.04
C PHE A 353 21.15 2.46 3.77
N VAL A 354 19.86 2.13 3.64
CA VAL A 354 19.29 1.51 2.44
C VAL A 354 18.13 2.36 1.94
N ARG A 355 18.05 2.54 0.63
CA ARG A 355 16.94 3.22 -0.03
C ARG A 355 16.17 2.25 -0.90
N VAL A 356 14.87 2.19 -0.69
CA VAL A 356 13.89 1.44 -1.49
C VAL A 356 12.93 2.44 -2.11
N SER A 357 12.84 2.46 -3.43
CA SER A 357 11.86 3.29 -4.13
C SER A 357 10.52 2.56 -4.15
N LEU A 358 9.44 3.23 -3.79
CA LEU A 358 8.07 2.70 -3.89
C LEU A 358 7.26 3.35 -5.02
N GLY A 359 7.81 4.40 -5.64
CA GLY A 359 7.19 5.04 -6.79
C GLY A 359 6.95 4.07 -7.95
N GLY A 360 5.68 3.99 -8.38
CA GLY A 360 5.25 3.13 -9.49
C GLY A 360 5.04 1.66 -9.12
N VAL A 361 5.17 1.29 -7.84
CA VAL A 361 4.80 -0.06 -7.36
C VAL A 361 3.30 -0.23 -7.46
N ARG A 362 2.89 -1.33 -8.08
CA ARG A 362 1.47 -1.68 -8.36
C ARG A 362 1.08 -3.06 -7.86
N ASP A 363 2.05 -3.88 -7.53
CA ASP A 363 1.85 -5.28 -7.15
C ASP A 363 2.54 -5.54 -5.80
N GLU A 364 1.83 -6.28 -4.96
CA GLU A 364 2.28 -6.77 -3.67
C GLU A 364 3.54 -7.65 -3.80
N SER A 365 3.67 -8.37 -4.92
CA SER A 365 4.83 -9.21 -5.20
C SER A 365 6.14 -8.42 -5.29
N GLU A 366 6.09 -7.11 -5.52
CA GLU A 366 7.29 -6.27 -5.47
C GLU A 366 7.78 -6.04 -4.02
N ILE A 367 6.89 -6.15 -3.03
CA ILE A 367 7.19 -5.97 -1.61
C ILE A 367 7.50 -7.32 -0.95
N ARG A 368 6.66 -8.34 -1.17
CA ARG A 368 6.78 -9.70 -0.59
C ARG A 368 7.47 -10.72 -1.48
N GLY A 369 7.84 -10.38 -2.71
CA GLY A 369 8.48 -11.31 -3.65
C GLY A 369 7.50 -12.29 -4.30
N HIS A 370 8.08 -13.16 -5.15
CA HIS A 370 7.34 -14.23 -5.82
C HIS A 370 7.58 -15.58 -5.14
N ARG A 371 6.58 -16.47 -5.20
CA ARG A 371 6.75 -17.85 -4.74
C ARG A 371 7.91 -18.53 -5.47
N ARG A 372 8.73 -19.26 -4.72
CA ARG A 372 9.93 -19.97 -5.23
C ARG A 372 9.64 -20.95 -6.38
N THR A 373 8.39 -21.41 -6.51
CA THR A 373 7.95 -22.30 -7.58
C THR A 373 7.99 -21.67 -8.98
N TYR A 374 8.03 -20.34 -9.09
CA TYR A 374 8.11 -19.66 -10.38
C TYR A 374 9.55 -19.62 -10.92
N VAL A 375 9.71 -19.88 -12.21
CA VAL A 375 11.01 -19.76 -12.90
C VAL A 375 11.44 -18.29 -12.86
N GLY A 376 12.60 -18.00 -12.26
CA GLY A 376 13.09 -16.63 -12.09
C GLY A 376 12.48 -15.89 -10.89
N ALA A 377 11.87 -16.61 -9.93
CA ALA A 377 11.38 -16.01 -8.70
C ALA A 377 12.48 -15.25 -7.96
N MET A 378 12.13 -14.08 -7.44
CA MET A 378 13.02 -13.18 -6.70
C MET A 378 12.33 -12.77 -5.39
N PRO A 379 13.09 -12.59 -4.30
CA PRO A 379 12.57 -11.97 -3.08
C PRO A 379 12.08 -10.55 -3.33
N GLY A 380 11.22 -10.06 -2.45
CA GLY A 380 10.71 -8.70 -2.51
C GLY A 380 11.76 -7.63 -2.23
N ARG A 381 11.43 -6.38 -2.54
CA ARG A 381 12.34 -5.22 -2.39
C ARG A 381 12.83 -5.04 -0.95
N ILE A 382 12.07 -5.47 0.06
CA ILE A 382 12.45 -5.40 1.47
C ILE A 382 13.62 -6.36 1.78
N ILE A 383 13.48 -7.64 1.43
CA ILE A 383 14.52 -8.66 1.61
C ILE A 383 15.77 -8.33 0.79
N GLN A 384 15.60 -7.86 -0.45
CA GLN A 384 16.72 -7.36 -1.25
C GLN A 384 17.44 -6.18 -0.57
N GLY A 385 16.68 -5.28 0.08
CA GLY A 385 17.21 -4.19 0.88
C GLY A 385 18.02 -4.70 2.08
N MET A 386 17.54 -5.71 2.79
CA MET A 386 18.23 -6.30 3.95
C MET A 386 19.55 -6.95 3.54
N LYS A 387 19.55 -7.70 2.43
CA LYS A 387 20.79 -8.23 1.84
C LYS A 387 21.79 -7.12 1.51
N LYS A 388 21.32 -5.99 0.96
CA LYS A 388 22.19 -4.85 0.63
C LYS A 388 22.72 -4.12 1.87
N ALA A 389 21.95 -4.07 2.96
CA ALA A 389 22.40 -3.51 4.24
C ALA A 389 23.51 -4.35 4.87
N GLY A 390 23.35 -5.68 4.85
CA GLY A 390 24.25 -6.63 5.51
C GLY A 390 24.17 -6.62 7.04
N THR A 391 23.18 -5.94 7.62
CA THR A 391 22.95 -5.80 9.06
C THR A 391 21.46 -5.88 9.37
N ILE A 392 21.08 -6.27 10.59
CA ILE A 392 19.67 -6.43 11.02
C ILE A 392 19.00 -5.12 11.49
N ASN A 393 19.76 -4.09 11.82
CA ASN A 393 19.27 -2.78 12.29
C ASN A 393 19.55 -1.59 11.34
N PRO A 394 19.40 -1.72 10.00
CA PRO A 394 19.62 -0.61 9.08
C PRO A 394 18.52 0.46 9.20
N VAL A 395 18.81 1.63 8.64
CA VAL A 395 17.81 2.66 8.33
C VAL A 395 17.31 2.45 6.91
N PHE A 396 16.02 2.18 6.77
CA PHE A 396 15.32 2.05 5.49
C PHE A 396 14.64 3.35 5.11
N LEU A 397 15.02 3.91 3.98
CA LEU A 397 14.27 5.00 3.34
C LEU A 397 13.31 4.43 2.30
N LEU A 398 12.01 4.53 2.59
CA LEU A 398 10.90 4.22 1.70
C LEU A 398 10.56 5.48 0.89
N ASP A 399 11.12 5.59 -0.32
CA ASP A 399 11.06 6.79 -1.14
C ASP A 399 9.80 6.80 -2.03
N GLU A 400 9.10 7.94 -2.11
CA GLU A 400 7.90 8.15 -2.94
C GLU A 400 6.72 7.23 -2.60
N ILE A 401 6.37 7.14 -1.30
CA ILE A 401 5.23 6.33 -0.85
C ILE A 401 3.87 6.85 -1.37
N ASP A 402 3.81 8.14 -1.70
CA ASP A 402 2.66 8.83 -2.30
C ASP A 402 2.38 8.41 -3.76
N LYS A 403 3.28 7.66 -4.38
CA LYS A 403 3.17 7.21 -5.78
C LYS A 403 2.94 5.72 -5.92
N MET A 404 2.55 5.05 -4.83
CA MET A 404 2.03 3.68 -4.90
C MET A 404 0.63 3.72 -5.49
N ALA A 405 0.32 2.76 -6.37
CA ALA A 405 -0.99 2.65 -6.97
C ALA A 405 -1.59 1.28 -6.64
N SER A 406 -2.86 1.27 -6.29
CA SER A 406 -3.67 0.05 -6.18
C SER A 406 -4.22 -0.31 -7.56
N ASP A 407 -3.82 -1.44 -8.12
CA ASP A 407 -4.42 -2.01 -9.33
C ASP A 407 -5.35 -3.19 -8.94
N PHE A 408 -6.18 -3.67 -9.88
CA PHE A 408 -7.12 -4.80 -9.68
C PHE A 408 -6.46 -6.12 -9.21
N ARG A 409 -5.13 -6.22 -9.26
CA ARG A 409 -4.35 -7.43 -8.92
C ARG A 409 -3.92 -7.52 -7.46
N GLY A 410 -4.10 -6.46 -6.67
CA GLY A 410 -3.72 -6.43 -5.26
C GLY A 410 -3.40 -5.03 -4.78
N ASP A 411 -3.44 -4.83 -3.46
CA ASP A 411 -3.10 -3.56 -2.83
C ASP A 411 -1.71 -3.65 -2.17
N PRO A 412 -0.67 -3.00 -2.74
CA PRO A 412 0.66 -3.00 -2.15
C PRO A 412 0.69 -2.32 -0.77
N SER A 413 -0.33 -1.51 -0.44
CA SER A 413 -0.45 -0.88 0.88
C SER A 413 -0.61 -1.92 2.01
N ALA A 414 -1.27 -3.05 1.73
CA ALA A 414 -1.47 -4.12 2.71
C ALA A 414 -0.16 -4.83 3.08
N ALA A 415 0.70 -5.12 2.10
CA ALA A 415 2.04 -5.65 2.38
C ALA A 415 2.92 -4.63 3.10
N MET A 416 2.81 -3.34 2.76
CA MET A 416 3.53 -2.29 3.47
C MET A 416 3.06 -2.14 4.92
N LEU A 417 1.77 -2.38 5.22
CA LEU A 417 1.27 -2.38 6.59
C LEU A 417 1.95 -3.46 7.44
N GLU A 418 2.11 -4.68 6.94
CA GLU A 418 2.82 -5.74 7.66
C GLU A 418 4.28 -5.38 7.96
N VAL A 419 4.97 -4.77 6.99
CA VAL A 419 6.37 -4.32 7.13
C VAL A 419 6.49 -3.20 8.18
N LEU A 420 5.50 -2.31 8.23
CA LEU A 420 5.53 -1.08 9.01
C LEU A 420 4.87 -1.22 10.39
N ASP A 421 4.02 -2.23 10.60
CA ASP A 421 3.34 -2.46 11.86
C ASP A 421 4.30 -3.07 12.91
N PRO A 422 4.61 -2.39 14.03
CA PRO A 422 5.47 -2.93 15.08
C PRO A 422 4.99 -4.26 15.69
N GLU A 423 3.70 -4.57 15.56
CA GLU A 423 3.12 -5.81 16.08
C GLU A 423 3.20 -6.97 15.07
N GLN A 424 3.51 -6.71 13.79
CA GLN A 424 3.62 -7.75 12.75
C GLN A 424 5.03 -7.89 12.17
N ASN A 425 5.81 -6.81 12.15
CA ASN A 425 7.10 -6.76 11.46
C ASN A 425 8.18 -7.71 12.02
N HIS A 426 8.00 -8.25 13.22
CA HIS A 426 8.89 -9.25 13.82
C HIS A 426 8.79 -10.63 13.13
N ALA A 427 7.70 -10.87 12.41
CA ALA A 427 7.41 -12.13 11.72
C ALA A 427 7.04 -11.90 10.24
N PHE A 428 7.66 -10.90 9.60
CA PHE A 428 7.38 -10.57 8.20
C PHE A 428 7.63 -11.76 7.28
N SER A 429 6.65 -12.12 6.45
CA SER A 429 6.74 -13.26 5.54
C SER A 429 6.92 -12.81 4.08
N ASP A 430 8.07 -13.14 3.50
CA ASP A 430 8.33 -13.00 2.06
C ASP A 430 8.02 -14.32 1.34
N HIS A 431 7.31 -14.26 0.22
CA HIS A 431 6.88 -15.43 -0.56
C HIS A 431 8.03 -16.26 -1.13
N PHE A 432 9.22 -15.68 -1.30
CA PHE A 432 10.39 -16.41 -1.77
C PHE A 432 11.14 -17.08 -0.64
N ILE A 433 11.25 -16.40 0.52
CA ILE A 433 11.97 -16.92 1.70
C ILE A 433 11.11 -17.93 2.46
N GLU A 434 9.80 -17.71 2.53
CA GLU A 434 8.76 -18.50 3.22
C GLU A 434 8.91 -18.56 4.76
N GLU A 435 10.13 -18.37 5.29
CA GLU A 435 10.42 -18.26 6.71
C GLU A 435 10.21 -16.83 7.23
N PRO A 436 9.71 -16.65 8.48
CA PRO A 436 9.56 -15.34 9.09
C PRO A 436 10.89 -14.60 9.24
N TYR A 437 10.93 -13.34 8.87
CA TYR A 437 12.11 -12.49 8.98
C TYR A 437 11.85 -11.30 9.90
N ASP A 438 12.68 -11.13 10.93
CA ASP A 438 12.50 -10.10 11.95
C ASP A 438 12.99 -8.72 11.46
N LEU A 439 12.03 -7.81 11.23
CA LEU A 439 12.27 -6.42 10.86
C LEU A 439 12.12 -5.44 12.04
N SER A 440 11.88 -5.93 13.27
CA SER A 440 11.60 -5.09 14.45
C SER A 440 12.72 -4.11 14.83
N LYS A 441 13.96 -4.43 14.44
CA LYS A 441 15.16 -3.59 14.67
C LYS A 441 15.44 -2.60 13.53
N VAL A 442 14.72 -2.71 12.43
CA VAL A 442 14.85 -1.80 11.27
C VAL A 442 14.18 -0.47 11.59
N MET A 443 14.87 0.63 11.31
CA MET A 443 14.27 1.96 11.41
C MET A 443 13.74 2.37 10.03
N PHE A 444 12.43 2.50 9.90
CA PHE A 444 11.79 2.95 8.67
C PHE A 444 11.62 4.48 8.67
N ILE A 445 11.94 5.09 7.54
CA ILE A 445 11.68 6.50 7.24
C ILE A 445 10.99 6.55 5.87
N ALA A 446 9.82 7.15 5.78
CA ALA A 446 9.10 7.33 4.53
C ALA A 446 9.33 8.74 3.95
N THR A 447 9.25 8.87 2.62
CA THR A 447 9.15 10.18 1.96
C THR A 447 7.89 10.26 1.11
N ALA A 448 7.27 11.43 1.12
CA ALA A 448 6.14 11.78 0.25
C ALA A 448 6.39 13.14 -0.41
N ASN A 449 5.91 13.32 -1.64
CA ASN A 449 5.84 14.66 -2.24
C ASN A 449 4.49 15.32 -1.94
N ASP A 450 3.42 14.52 -2.00
CA ASP A 450 2.08 14.93 -1.62
C ASP A 450 1.49 13.95 -0.60
N LEU A 451 0.96 14.47 0.50
CA LEU A 451 0.30 13.66 1.52
C LEU A 451 -1.06 13.13 1.08
N SER A 452 -1.69 13.75 0.07
CA SER A 452 -2.98 13.30 -0.46
C SER A 452 -2.88 11.93 -1.16
N GLY A 453 -1.70 11.62 -1.71
CA GLY A 453 -1.43 10.34 -2.39
C GLY A 453 -1.04 9.19 -1.46
N VAL A 454 -0.88 9.45 -0.16
CA VAL A 454 -0.53 8.40 0.82
C VAL A 454 -1.80 7.69 1.29
N PRO A 455 -1.86 6.34 1.22
CA PRO A 455 -3.02 5.59 1.73
C PRO A 455 -3.32 5.90 3.20
N GLY A 456 -4.60 6.12 3.54
CA GLY A 456 -5.06 6.45 4.89
C GLY A 456 -4.51 5.52 5.99
N PRO A 457 -4.62 4.19 5.85
CA PRO A 457 -4.10 3.24 6.86
C PRO A 457 -2.61 3.37 7.15
N LEU A 458 -1.81 3.75 6.15
CA LEU A 458 -0.37 3.99 6.31
C LEU A 458 -0.13 5.34 6.97
N ARG A 459 -0.89 6.36 6.56
CA ARG A 459 -0.77 7.72 7.08
C ARG A 459 -1.04 7.79 8.59
N ASP A 460 -2.01 7.03 9.09
CA ASP A 460 -2.36 7.01 10.51
C ASP A 460 -1.26 6.42 11.41
N ARG A 461 -0.33 5.65 10.83
CA ARG A 461 0.83 5.06 11.52
C ARG A 461 2.10 5.88 11.36
N MET A 462 2.00 7.05 10.73
CA MET A 462 3.14 7.92 10.43
C MET A 462 3.12 9.20 11.25
N GLU A 463 4.29 9.59 11.72
CA GLU A 463 4.56 10.94 12.19
C GLU A 463 4.98 11.80 11.00
N ILE A 464 4.10 12.71 10.59
CA ILE A 464 4.29 13.54 9.40
C ILE A 464 5.13 14.77 9.76
N ILE A 465 6.30 14.89 9.14
CA ILE A 465 7.15 16.08 9.21
C ILE A 465 7.12 16.80 7.86
N SER A 466 6.50 17.97 7.83
CA SER A 466 6.40 18.81 6.63
C SER A 466 7.69 19.63 6.43
N ILE A 467 8.35 19.40 5.29
CA ILE A 467 9.51 20.15 4.84
C ILE A 467 9.05 21.10 3.74
N SER A 468 9.00 22.39 4.07
CA SER A 468 8.65 23.44 3.11
C SER A 468 9.74 23.68 2.07
N GLY A 469 9.42 24.46 1.04
CA GLY A 469 10.42 25.02 0.13
C GLY A 469 11.42 25.95 0.83
N TYR A 470 12.52 26.24 0.14
CA TYR A 470 13.58 27.13 0.61
C TYR A 470 13.38 28.57 0.09
N THR A 471 13.71 29.53 0.94
CA THR A 471 13.87 30.94 0.58
C THR A 471 15.07 31.16 -0.35
N GLU A 472 15.15 32.33 -0.99
CA GLU A 472 16.29 32.67 -1.85
C GLU A 472 17.63 32.62 -1.11
N LEU A 473 17.67 33.16 0.12
CA LEU A 473 18.87 33.19 0.96
C LEU A 473 19.31 31.77 1.35
N GLU A 474 18.37 30.93 1.79
CA GLU A 474 18.64 29.52 2.10
C GLU A 474 19.19 28.78 0.88
N LYS A 475 18.60 28.96 -0.32
CA LYS A 475 19.10 28.31 -1.53
C LYS A 475 20.53 28.71 -1.88
N ILE A 476 20.89 29.98 -1.68
CA ILE A 476 22.26 30.47 -1.93
C ILE A 476 23.25 29.82 -0.96
N GLU A 477 22.91 29.77 0.33
CA GLU A 477 23.78 29.14 1.34
C GLU A 477 23.87 27.62 1.13
N ILE A 478 22.76 26.94 0.81
CA ILE A 478 22.76 25.51 0.45
C ILE A 478 23.65 25.25 -0.78
N ALA A 479 23.53 26.11 -1.81
CA ALA A 479 24.34 25.99 -3.01
C ALA A 479 25.84 26.16 -2.72
N LYS A 480 26.20 27.12 -1.88
CA LYS A 480 27.58 27.44 -1.54
C LYS A 480 28.22 26.38 -0.64
N THR A 481 27.50 25.93 0.38
CA THR A 481 28.04 25.05 1.43
C THR A 481 28.00 23.58 1.03
N HIS A 482 26.96 23.14 0.30
CA HIS A 482 26.75 21.72 0.00
C HIS A 482 26.79 21.40 -1.50
N LEU A 483 25.97 22.07 -2.34
CA LEU A 483 25.79 21.64 -3.74
C LEU A 483 27.03 21.90 -4.61
N LEU A 484 27.62 23.09 -4.54
CA LEU A 484 28.79 23.45 -5.34
C LEU A 484 30.01 22.60 -4.97
N PRO A 485 30.39 22.41 -3.68
CA PRO A 485 31.49 21.51 -3.32
C PRO A 485 31.25 20.06 -3.77
N LYS A 486 30.00 19.57 -3.65
CA LYS A 486 29.61 18.25 -4.13
C LYS A 486 29.81 18.11 -5.64
N GLN A 487 29.28 19.06 -6.42
CA GLN A 487 29.39 19.04 -7.88
C GLN A 487 30.83 19.23 -8.37
N ILE A 488 31.65 20.04 -7.69
CA ILE A 488 33.09 20.15 -7.98
C ILE A 488 33.76 18.78 -7.86
N LYS A 489 33.50 18.05 -6.76
CA LYS A 489 34.07 16.71 -6.53
C LYS A 489 33.57 15.69 -7.55
N GLU A 490 32.27 15.63 -7.81
CA GLU A 490 31.66 14.68 -8.76
C GLU A 490 32.15 14.88 -10.21
N ASN A 491 32.47 16.11 -10.59
CA ASN A 491 33.01 16.43 -11.92
C ASN A 491 34.55 16.43 -11.98
N GLY A 492 35.23 15.94 -10.93
CA GLY A 492 36.69 15.79 -10.90
C GLY A 492 37.48 17.11 -10.89
N LEU A 493 36.85 18.21 -10.50
CA LEU A 493 37.50 19.51 -10.39
C LEU A 493 38.18 19.66 -9.01
N ALA A 494 39.34 20.30 -8.98
CA ALA A 494 39.95 20.74 -7.73
C ALA A 494 39.23 21.99 -7.19
N ARG A 495 39.16 22.15 -5.86
CA ARG A 495 38.46 23.30 -5.21
C ARG A 495 38.97 24.67 -5.67
N ASN A 496 40.22 24.78 -6.11
CA ASN A 496 40.82 26.02 -6.61
C ASN A 496 40.53 26.32 -8.09
N GLN A 497 40.02 25.34 -8.86
CA GLN A 497 39.83 25.45 -10.30
C GLN A 497 38.54 26.19 -10.69
N LEU A 498 37.51 26.15 -9.84
CA LEU A 498 36.26 26.87 -10.03
C LEU A 498 35.98 27.77 -8.82
N ARG A 499 35.80 29.08 -9.08
CA ARG A 499 35.29 30.04 -8.09
C ARG A 499 33.96 30.60 -8.60
N MET A 500 32.98 30.71 -7.72
CA MET A 500 31.68 31.30 -8.03
C MET A 500 31.40 32.47 -7.10
N ASP A 501 30.98 33.59 -7.67
CA ASP A 501 30.63 34.79 -6.91
C ASP A 501 29.20 34.69 -6.35
N ALA A 502 28.94 35.34 -5.20
CA ALA A 502 27.62 35.32 -4.56
C ALA A 502 26.51 35.89 -5.47
N GLU A 503 26.81 36.97 -6.21
CA GLU A 503 25.86 37.55 -7.18
C GLU A 503 25.57 36.60 -8.35
N ALA A 504 26.53 35.76 -8.75
CA ALA A 504 26.29 34.76 -9.79
C ALA A 504 25.31 33.69 -9.28
N LEU A 505 25.51 33.19 -8.05
CA LEU A 505 24.58 32.24 -7.41
C LEU A 505 23.17 32.83 -7.29
N ARG A 506 23.06 34.07 -6.82
CA ARG A 506 21.78 34.78 -6.74
C ARG A 506 21.09 34.85 -8.10
N LEU A 507 21.84 35.18 -9.16
CA LEU A 507 21.31 35.25 -10.51
C LEU A 507 20.83 33.88 -11.05
N ILE A 508 21.51 32.78 -10.69
CA ILE A 508 21.06 31.41 -11.03
C ILE A 508 19.72 31.14 -10.37
N VAL A 509 19.61 31.39 -9.06
CA VAL A 509 18.38 31.16 -8.29
C VAL A 509 17.21 31.98 -8.86
N ARG A 510 17.44 33.25 -9.20
CA ARG A 510 16.39 34.16 -9.69
C ARG A 510 15.97 33.93 -11.14
N ARG A 511 16.92 33.63 -12.04
CA ARG A 511 16.69 33.68 -13.50
C ARG A 511 16.86 32.37 -14.25
N TYR A 512 17.40 31.34 -13.60
CA TYR A 512 17.67 30.03 -14.22
C TYR A 512 16.99 28.86 -13.52
N THR A 513 16.29 29.11 -12.40
CA THR A 513 15.50 28.12 -11.65
C THR A 513 14.14 28.69 -11.25
N ARG A 514 13.08 27.86 -11.31
CA ARG A 514 11.74 28.15 -10.79
C ARG A 514 11.20 26.89 -10.12
N GLU A 515 11.45 26.74 -8.82
CA GLU A 515 11.11 25.56 -8.01
C GLU A 515 11.10 25.93 -6.52
N ALA A 516 10.47 25.12 -5.65
CA ALA A 516 10.57 25.26 -4.20
C ALA A 516 11.88 24.70 -3.62
N GLY A 517 12.37 23.58 -4.17
CA GLY A 517 13.62 22.93 -3.74
C GLY A 517 14.88 23.48 -4.42
N VAL A 518 15.92 22.65 -4.48
CA VAL A 518 17.23 22.98 -5.10
C VAL A 518 17.65 21.98 -6.20
N ARG A 519 16.74 21.17 -6.73
CA ARG A 519 17.08 20.13 -7.72
C ARG A 519 17.49 20.72 -9.06
N GLY A 520 16.74 21.70 -9.55
CA GLY A 520 17.10 22.50 -10.72
C GLY A 520 18.37 23.31 -10.49
N LEU A 521 18.54 23.88 -9.30
CA LEU A 521 19.77 24.60 -8.90
C LEU A 521 21.01 23.70 -9.00
N GLU A 522 20.97 22.49 -8.43
CA GLU A 522 22.05 21.50 -8.53
C GLU A 522 22.36 21.15 -9.99
N ARG A 523 21.33 20.95 -10.84
CA ARG A 523 21.53 20.69 -12.28
C ARG A 523 22.27 21.81 -12.99
N ARG A 524 21.96 23.08 -12.68
CA ARG A 524 22.63 24.25 -13.26
C ARG A 524 24.07 24.38 -12.76
N LEU A 525 24.32 24.12 -11.48
CA LEU A 525 25.69 24.07 -10.95
C LEU A 525 26.52 22.96 -11.59
N ALA A 526 25.93 21.78 -11.79
CA ALA A 526 26.57 20.66 -12.49
C ALA A 526 26.91 21.01 -13.95
N GLU A 527 26.02 21.73 -14.66
CA GLU A 527 26.27 22.22 -16.01
C GLU A 527 27.47 23.19 -16.06
N ILE A 528 27.54 24.13 -15.12
CA ILE A 528 28.68 25.04 -14.98
C ILE A 528 29.97 24.26 -14.70
N CYS A 529 29.93 23.26 -13.81
CA CYS A 529 31.08 22.41 -13.50
C CYS A 529 31.56 21.65 -14.74
N ARG A 530 30.66 21.01 -15.50
CA ARG A 530 31.01 20.31 -16.76
C ARG A 530 31.64 21.24 -17.80
N LYS A 531 31.08 22.43 -18.00
CA LYS A 531 31.66 23.43 -18.92
C LYS A 531 33.02 23.92 -18.45
N THR A 532 33.18 24.10 -17.14
CA THR A 532 34.48 24.47 -16.53
C THR A 532 35.52 23.37 -16.73
N ALA A 533 35.17 22.10 -16.49
CA ALA A 533 36.04 20.96 -16.74
C ALA A 533 36.50 20.91 -18.20
N LYS A 534 35.58 21.12 -19.16
CA LYS A 534 35.92 21.23 -20.59
C LYS A 534 36.94 22.35 -20.88
N ILE A 535 36.78 23.53 -20.26
CA ILE A 535 37.71 24.66 -20.43
C ILE A 535 39.10 24.34 -19.87
N ILE A 536 39.16 23.65 -18.74
CA ILE A 536 40.43 23.29 -18.09
C ILE A 536 41.16 22.20 -18.86
N VAL A 537 40.45 21.13 -19.24
CA VAL A 537 41.02 20.00 -20.00
C VAL A 537 41.49 20.44 -21.39
N SER A 538 40.79 21.40 -22.02
CA SER A 538 41.24 21.98 -23.29
C SER A 538 42.44 22.93 -23.17
N GLY A 539 43.03 23.10 -21.97
CA GLY A 539 44.22 23.91 -21.74
C GLY A 539 43.99 25.42 -21.82
N LYS A 540 42.75 25.87 -22.07
CA LYS A 540 42.44 27.30 -22.28
C LYS A 540 42.65 28.15 -21.03
N ARG A 541 42.34 27.60 -19.84
CA ARG A 541 42.52 28.28 -18.55
C ARG A 541 42.78 27.27 -17.43
N LYS A 542 43.68 27.61 -16.50
CA LYS A 542 43.95 26.80 -15.29
C LYS A 542 42.92 27.01 -14.17
N ARG A 543 42.21 28.14 -14.17
CA ARG A 543 41.18 28.51 -13.20
C ARG A 543 40.06 29.29 -13.88
N VAL A 544 38.82 29.05 -13.48
CA VAL A 544 37.63 29.72 -13.99
C VAL A 544 36.90 30.39 -12.84
N THR A 545 36.53 31.66 -13.03
CA THR A 545 35.68 32.41 -12.10
C THR A 545 34.35 32.71 -12.80
N VAL A 546 33.24 32.34 -12.17
CA VAL A 546 31.88 32.58 -12.66
C VAL A 546 31.26 33.71 -11.85
N SER A 547 30.94 34.78 -12.56
CA SER A 547 30.39 36.05 -12.08
C SER A 547 29.05 36.33 -12.76
N ALA A 548 28.31 37.33 -12.30
CA ALA A 548 27.05 37.73 -12.92
C ALA A 548 27.21 38.14 -14.41
N LYS A 549 28.39 38.61 -14.82
CA LYS A 549 28.65 39.11 -16.19
C LYS A 549 28.85 37.98 -17.21
N ASN A 550 29.50 36.90 -16.81
CA ASN A 550 29.86 35.80 -17.72
C ASN A 550 29.00 34.54 -17.54
N ILE A 551 28.00 34.56 -16.65
CA ILE A 551 27.12 33.42 -16.42
C ILE A 551 26.40 32.96 -17.70
N VAL A 552 26.11 33.90 -18.61
CA VAL A 552 25.44 33.66 -19.89
C VAL A 552 26.28 32.75 -20.79
N ASP A 553 27.61 32.82 -20.70
CA ASP A 553 28.51 31.94 -21.45
C ASP A 553 28.39 30.48 -20.99
N PHE A 554 28.02 30.27 -19.72
CA PHE A 554 27.84 28.96 -19.13
C PHE A 554 26.42 28.43 -19.24
N LEU A 555 25.39 29.24 -18.97
CA LEU A 555 24.00 28.76 -18.91
C LEU A 555 23.12 29.23 -20.08
N GLY A 556 23.64 30.07 -20.97
CA GLY A 556 22.87 30.71 -22.03
C GLY A 556 22.01 31.87 -21.53
N LYS A 557 21.05 32.30 -22.36
CA LYS A 557 20.14 33.39 -22.03
C LYS A 557 19.31 33.06 -20.77
N PRO A 558 18.96 34.05 -19.94
CA PRO A 558 18.04 33.87 -18.81
C PRO A 558 16.75 33.15 -19.24
N LEU A 559 16.30 32.19 -18.43
CA LEU A 559 15.10 31.40 -18.72
C LEU A 559 13.85 32.01 -18.09
N PHE A 560 14.02 32.70 -16.97
CA PHE A 560 12.94 33.30 -16.20
C PHE A 560 13.19 34.78 -15.96
N HIS A 561 12.10 35.55 -15.92
CA HIS A 561 12.08 36.92 -15.44
C HIS A 561 11.82 36.90 -13.92
N TYR A 562 12.49 37.79 -13.18
CA TYR A 562 12.36 37.91 -11.72
C TYR A 562 11.69 39.24 -11.38
N GLY A 563 10.74 39.22 -10.45
CA GLY A 563 10.11 40.42 -9.91
C GLY A 563 9.06 41.07 -10.82
N GLN A 564 8.37 40.32 -11.68
CA GLN A 564 7.17 40.84 -12.35
C GLN A 564 5.94 40.63 -11.46
N ALA A 565 5.84 41.45 -10.40
CA ALA A 565 4.56 42.09 -10.14
C ALA A 565 4.30 43.06 -11.31
N GLU A 566 3.03 43.40 -11.55
CA GLU A 566 2.68 44.34 -12.62
C GLU A 566 3.52 45.63 -12.51
N MET A 567 3.91 46.20 -13.66
CA MET A 567 4.76 47.41 -13.65
C MET A 567 3.97 48.63 -13.15
N GLU A 568 2.66 48.61 -13.33
CA GLU A 568 1.72 49.70 -13.05
C GLU A 568 0.43 49.15 -12.42
N ASP A 569 -0.30 49.99 -11.69
CA ASP A 569 -1.62 49.64 -11.15
C ASP A 569 -2.62 49.49 -12.31
N GLN A 570 -3.43 48.43 -12.31
CA GLN A 570 -4.30 48.09 -13.44
C GLN A 570 -5.77 47.98 -13.04
N ILE A 571 -6.64 48.36 -13.98
CA ILE A 571 -8.09 48.21 -13.84
C ILE A 571 -8.50 46.82 -14.33
N GLY A 572 -9.29 46.12 -13.54
CA GLY A 572 -9.82 44.80 -13.87
C GLY A 572 -8.81 43.67 -13.73
N VAL A 573 -7.65 43.90 -13.11
CA VAL A 573 -6.61 42.88 -12.90
C VAL A 573 -6.27 42.82 -11.42
N ALA A 574 -6.34 41.63 -10.81
CA ALA A 574 -5.95 41.42 -9.42
C ALA A 574 -4.97 40.25 -9.28
N THR A 575 -4.00 40.39 -8.37
CA THR A 575 -2.98 39.37 -8.11
C THR A 575 -3.45 38.42 -7.00
N GLY A 576 -3.71 37.17 -7.36
CA GLY A 576 -4.04 36.08 -6.46
C GLY A 576 -2.82 35.25 -6.09
N LEU A 577 -2.81 34.68 -4.89
CA LEU A 577 -1.78 33.73 -4.47
C LEU A 577 -2.26 32.29 -4.61
N ALA A 578 -1.48 31.48 -5.33
CA ALA A 578 -1.77 30.09 -5.58
C ALA A 578 -0.74 29.18 -4.93
N TYR A 579 -1.19 27.97 -4.61
CA TYR A 579 -0.33 26.87 -4.23
C TYR A 579 -0.30 25.86 -5.36
N THR A 580 0.90 25.55 -5.86
CA THR A 580 1.12 24.56 -6.91
C THR A 580 2.03 23.44 -6.39
N THR A 581 2.13 22.35 -7.14
CA THR A 581 3.03 21.23 -6.84
C THR A 581 4.52 21.62 -6.83
N VAL A 582 4.89 22.76 -7.44
CA VAL A 582 6.25 23.30 -7.43
C VAL A 582 6.47 24.38 -6.36
N GLY A 583 5.47 24.64 -5.52
CA GLY A 583 5.46 25.64 -4.45
C GLY A 583 4.45 26.76 -4.69
N GLY A 584 4.57 27.84 -3.92
CA GLY A 584 3.73 29.04 -4.12
C GLY A 584 4.04 29.76 -5.42
N ASP A 585 2.97 30.27 -6.04
CA ASP A 585 3.00 31.07 -7.26
C ASP A 585 1.97 32.20 -7.20
N THR A 586 2.09 33.17 -8.10
CA THR A 586 1.12 34.26 -8.27
C THR A 586 0.30 34.04 -9.52
N LEU A 587 -1.01 34.21 -9.42
CA LEU A 587 -1.94 34.17 -10.56
C LEU A 587 -2.51 35.57 -10.78
N GLN A 588 -2.61 35.98 -12.04
CA GLN A 588 -3.31 37.20 -12.40
C GLN A 588 -4.73 36.83 -12.80
N ILE A 589 -5.71 37.53 -12.23
CA ILE A 589 -7.10 37.35 -12.62
C ILE A 589 -7.51 38.59 -13.37
N GLU A 590 -7.81 38.43 -14.65
CA GLU A 590 -8.18 39.49 -15.57
C GLU A 590 -9.69 39.46 -15.78
N VAL A 591 -10.32 40.63 -15.74
CA VAL A 591 -11.74 40.82 -15.99
C VAL A 591 -11.91 41.84 -17.10
N SER A 592 -12.61 41.43 -18.16
CA SER A 592 -13.00 42.32 -19.25
C SER A 592 -14.52 42.49 -19.28
N LEU A 593 -14.95 43.72 -19.56
CA LEU A 593 -16.36 44.09 -19.70
C LEU A 593 -16.64 44.46 -21.15
N SER A 594 -17.68 43.88 -21.72
CA SER A 594 -18.16 44.22 -23.06
C SER A 594 -19.67 44.46 -23.05
N PRO A 595 -20.22 45.41 -23.82
CA PRO A 595 -21.66 45.56 -23.96
C PRO A 595 -22.29 44.25 -24.47
N GLY A 596 -23.33 43.77 -23.78
CA GLY A 596 -23.83 42.40 -23.97
C GLY A 596 -25.21 42.15 -23.36
N LYS A 597 -25.50 40.89 -23.05
CA LYS A 597 -26.78 40.40 -22.50
C LYS A 597 -26.66 39.79 -21.10
N GLY A 598 -25.55 40.04 -20.40
CA GLY A 598 -25.33 39.52 -19.04
C GLY A 598 -24.62 38.17 -18.97
N LYS A 599 -23.89 37.75 -20.01
CA LYS A 599 -23.18 36.46 -20.00
C LYS A 599 -21.92 36.52 -19.13
N LEU A 600 -21.74 35.51 -18.27
CA LEU A 600 -20.51 35.28 -17.54
C LEU A 600 -19.67 34.21 -18.26
N VAL A 601 -18.52 34.62 -18.81
CA VAL A 601 -17.58 33.74 -19.52
C VAL A 601 -16.36 33.51 -18.64
N LEU A 602 -16.02 32.24 -18.41
CA LEU A 602 -14.88 31.83 -17.58
C LEU A 602 -13.88 31.07 -18.44
N THR A 603 -12.63 31.56 -18.54
CA THR A 603 -11.56 30.89 -19.32
C THR A 603 -10.26 30.74 -18.52
N GLY A 604 -9.40 29.81 -18.93
CA GLY A 604 -8.13 29.53 -18.23
C GLY A 604 -7.95 28.10 -17.71
N LYS A 605 -8.77 27.14 -18.18
CA LYS A 605 -8.87 25.76 -17.65
C LYS A 605 -9.18 25.72 -16.14
N LEU A 606 -10.28 26.36 -15.77
CA LEU A 606 -10.80 26.34 -14.41
C LEU A 606 -11.51 25.01 -14.14
N GLY A 607 -11.23 24.41 -12.98
CA GLY A 607 -12.01 23.30 -12.44
C GLY A 607 -13.36 23.76 -11.89
N ASP A 608 -14.18 22.84 -11.42
CA ASP A 608 -15.57 23.12 -11.07
C ASP A 608 -15.68 23.96 -9.78
N VAL A 609 -14.82 23.73 -8.79
CA VAL A 609 -14.79 24.52 -7.54
C VAL A 609 -14.42 25.97 -7.83
N MET A 610 -13.48 26.20 -8.75
CA MET A 610 -13.10 27.56 -9.12
C MET A 610 -14.20 28.28 -9.92
N LYS A 611 -15.00 27.57 -10.73
CA LYS A 611 -16.18 28.16 -11.41
C LYS A 611 -17.26 28.55 -10.41
N GLU A 612 -17.52 27.71 -9.40
CA GLU A 612 -18.47 28.04 -8.32
C GLU A 612 -18.00 29.25 -7.51
N SER A 613 -16.70 29.35 -7.22
CA SER A 613 -16.11 30.52 -6.55
C SER A 613 -16.29 31.80 -7.38
N ALA A 614 -16.11 31.74 -8.71
CA ALA A 614 -16.36 32.88 -9.60
C ALA A 614 -17.85 33.30 -9.61
N GLN A 615 -18.77 32.35 -9.61
CA GLN A 615 -20.21 32.63 -9.51
C GLN A 615 -20.60 33.25 -8.17
N THR A 616 -19.98 32.77 -7.08
CA THR A 616 -20.18 33.30 -5.73
C THR A 616 -19.69 34.73 -5.62
N ALA A 617 -18.49 35.01 -6.14
CA ALA A 617 -17.93 36.37 -6.22
C ALA A 617 -18.84 37.30 -7.04
N PHE A 618 -19.30 36.86 -8.21
CA PHE A 618 -20.23 37.63 -9.04
C PHE A 618 -21.56 37.92 -8.31
N SER A 619 -22.10 36.93 -7.61
CA SER A 619 -23.35 37.08 -6.84
C SER A 619 -23.18 38.06 -5.68
N PHE A 620 -22.04 38.03 -4.99
CA PHE A 620 -21.72 39.00 -3.95
C PHE A 620 -21.66 40.42 -4.51
N VAL A 621 -20.92 40.65 -5.60
CA VAL A 621 -20.82 41.97 -6.25
C VAL A 621 -22.21 42.48 -6.67
N ARG A 622 -23.06 41.61 -7.22
CA ARG A 622 -24.44 41.96 -7.56
C ARG A 622 -25.26 42.38 -6.34
N SER A 623 -25.10 41.68 -5.21
CA SER A 623 -25.80 42.02 -3.95
C SER A 623 -25.36 43.36 -3.34
N LYS A 624 -24.16 43.85 -3.70
CA LYS A 624 -23.56 45.09 -3.21
C LYS A 624 -23.55 46.22 -4.25
N ALA A 625 -24.28 46.07 -5.36
CA ALA A 625 -24.27 47.02 -6.47
C ALA A 625 -24.51 48.48 -6.04
N GLU A 626 -25.52 48.72 -5.18
CA GLU A 626 -25.85 50.06 -4.69
C GLU A 626 -24.73 50.66 -3.83
N ALA A 627 -24.17 49.88 -2.91
CA ALA A 627 -23.07 50.32 -2.04
C ALA A 627 -21.78 50.62 -2.81
N LEU A 628 -21.57 49.95 -3.95
CA LEU A 628 -20.41 50.13 -4.83
C LEU A 628 -20.64 51.20 -5.92
N GLY A 629 -21.79 51.90 -5.91
CA GLY A 629 -22.11 52.91 -6.92
C GLY A 629 -22.36 52.36 -8.33
N LEU A 630 -22.72 51.08 -8.45
CA LEU A 630 -22.97 50.40 -9.72
C LEU A 630 -24.44 50.50 -10.13
N ALA A 631 -24.71 50.60 -11.43
CA ALA A 631 -26.07 50.57 -11.95
C ALA A 631 -26.75 49.22 -11.62
N PRO A 632 -27.99 49.18 -11.09
CA PRO A 632 -28.64 47.93 -10.68
C PRO A 632 -28.76 46.88 -11.81
N ASP A 633 -28.83 47.34 -13.06
CA ASP A 633 -29.00 46.54 -14.27
C ASP A 633 -27.67 46.23 -15.01
N PHE A 634 -26.51 46.50 -14.40
CA PHE A 634 -25.21 46.23 -15.03
C PHE A 634 -25.08 44.77 -15.49
N HIS A 635 -25.64 43.85 -14.71
CA HIS A 635 -25.62 42.41 -14.94
C HIS A 635 -26.44 41.95 -16.16
N GLU A 636 -27.31 42.81 -16.71
CA GLU A 636 -28.07 42.53 -17.94
C GLU A 636 -27.45 43.20 -19.17
N LYS A 637 -26.70 44.30 -18.96
CA LYS A 637 -26.15 45.16 -20.02
C LYS A 637 -24.72 44.81 -20.41
N TYR A 638 -23.97 44.15 -19.55
CA TYR A 638 -22.58 43.79 -19.79
C TYR A 638 -22.37 42.28 -19.80
N ASP A 639 -21.68 41.78 -20.81
CA ASP A 639 -21.05 40.47 -20.76
C ASP A 639 -19.71 40.61 -20.02
N ILE A 640 -19.48 39.71 -19.06
CA ILE A 640 -18.32 39.70 -18.17
C ILE A 640 -17.46 38.50 -18.54
N HIS A 641 -16.20 38.75 -18.84
CA HIS A 641 -15.23 37.69 -19.13
C HIS A 641 -14.14 37.69 -18.07
N ILE A 642 -14.09 36.62 -17.27
CA ILE A 642 -13.03 36.37 -16.30
C ILE A 642 -12.02 35.39 -16.92
N HIS A 643 -10.77 35.85 -17.05
CA HIS A 643 -9.66 35.07 -17.56
C HIS A 643 -8.62 34.83 -16.47
N VAL A 644 -8.19 33.58 -16.33
CA VAL A 644 -7.03 33.22 -15.50
C VAL A 644 -5.93 32.68 -16.43
N PRO A 645 -4.86 33.47 -16.73
CA PRO A 645 -3.77 33.12 -17.63
C PRO A 645 -3.06 31.82 -17.25
N GLU A 646 -2.21 31.30 -18.15
CA GLU A 646 -1.56 29.97 -18.09
C GLU A 646 -2.51 28.79 -18.35
N GLY A 647 -3.27 28.83 -19.45
CA GLY A 647 -4.30 27.82 -19.78
C GLY A 647 -3.83 26.38 -20.01
N ALA A 648 -2.55 26.04 -19.80
CA ALA A 648 -2.05 24.68 -19.87
C ALA A 648 -2.16 23.92 -18.54
N VAL A 649 -2.12 24.63 -17.40
CA VAL A 649 -2.16 24.05 -16.05
C VAL A 649 -3.58 24.17 -15.49
N PRO A 650 -4.23 23.06 -15.08
CA PRO A 650 -5.52 23.12 -14.41
C PRO A 650 -5.42 23.94 -13.12
N LYS A 651 -6.34 24.87 -12.89
CA LYS A 651 -6.48 25.57 -11.61
C LYS A 651 -7.82 25.22 -10.99
N ASP A 652 -7.77 24.65 -9.81
CA ASP A 652 -8.96 24.30 -9.06
C ASP A 652 -8.74 24.57 -7.58
N GLY A 653 -9.74 25.19 -6.94
CA GLY A 653 -9.67 25.59 -5.53
C GLY A 653 -10.42 26.89 -5.23
N PRO A 654 -11.03 27.03 -4.05
CA PRO A 654 -11.90 28.17 -3.73
C PRO A 654 -11.11 29.42 -3.29
N SER A 655 -9.80 29.29 -3.04
CA SER A 655 -8.97 30.33 -2.40
C SER A 655 -8.67 31.59 -3.24
N ALA A 656 -9.23 31.67 -4.45
CA ALA A 656 -9.15 32.83 -5.34
C ALA A 656 -10.43 33.69 -5.31
N GLY A 657 -11.41 33.36 -4.47
CA GLY A 657 -12.72 34.02 -4.44
C GLY A 657 -12.64 35.52 -4.21
N ILE A 658 -11.85 35.96 -3.22
CA ILE A 658 -11.65 37.40 -2.97
C ILE A 658 -10.89 38.08 -4.11
N THR A 659 -9.94 37.40 -4.75
CA THR A 659 -9.20 37.93 -5.91
C THR A 659 -10.12 38.18 -7.10
N ILE A 660 -11.01 37.22 -7.39
CA ILE A 660 -12.00 37.33 -8.46
C ILE A 660 -12.96 38.49 -8.17
N ALA A 661 -13.46 38.60 -6.94
CA ALA A 661 -14.33 39.69 -6.53
C ALA A 661 -13.65 41.06 -6.68
N THR A 662 -12.39 41.21 -6.25
CA THR A 662 -11.64 42.46 -6.40
C THR A 662 -11.45 42.85 -7.87
N ALA A 663 -11.06 41.90 -8.74
CA ALA A 663 -10.89 42.17 -10.17
C ALA A 663 -12.22 42.59 -10.84
N LEU A 664 -13.34 41.94 -10.46
CA LEU A 664 -14.68 42.30 -10.92
C LEU A 664 -15.07 43.72 -10.49
N ILE A 665 -14.89 44.05 -9.20
CA ILE A 665 -15.21 45.37 -8.65
C ILE A 665 -14.34 46.44 -9.31
N SER A 666 -13.05 46.18 -9.48
CA SER A 666 -12.13 47.07 -10.17
C SER A 666 -12.57 47.36 -11.61
N ALA A 667 -12.92 46.32 -12.38
CA ALA A 667 -13.38 46.49 -13.76
C ALA A 667 -14.69 47.31 -13.84
N LEU A 668 -15.64 47.06 -12.93
CA LEU A 668 -16.95 47.70 -12.91
C LEU A 668 -16.91 49.16 -12.43
N THR A 669 -16.09 49.44 -11.40
CA THR A 669 -15.95 50.79 -10.82
C THR A 669 -14.89 51.64 -11.51
N LYS A 670 -14.04 51.03 -12.35
CA LYS A 670 -12.89 51.66 -13.04
C LYS A 670 -11.81 52.21 -12.10
N HIS A 671 -11.70 51.65 -10.89
CA HIS A 671 -10.58 51.93 -10.00
C HIS A 671 -9.50 50.86 -10.15
N ALA A 672 -8.23 51.27 -10.14
CA ALA A 672 -7.11 50.35 -10.33
C ALA A 672 -6.82 49.55 -9.05
N VAL A 673 -6.39 48.30 -9.20
CA VAL A 673 -5.87 47.50 -8.08
C VAL A 673 -4.37 47.77 -7.94
N HIS A 674 -3.90 47.93 -6.70
CA HIS A 674 -2.49 48.14 -6.41
C HIS A 674 -1.63 46.95 -6.86
N LYS A 675 -0.60 47.21 -7.67
CA LYS A 675 0.31 46.18 -8.22
C LYS A 675 1.08 45.39 -7.15
N GLU A 676 1.31 45.99 -5.98
CA GLU A 676 2.09 45.40 -4.89
C GLU A 676 1.24 44.55 -3.93
N VAL A 677 -0.08 44.47 -4.16
CA VAL A 677 -1.02 43.72 -3.32
C VAL A 677 -1.26 42.32 -3.91
N GLY A 678 -0.96 41.30 -3.12
CA GLY A 678 -1.42 39.93 -3.35
C GLY A 678 -2.55 39.57 -2.39
N MET A 679 -3.46 38.70 -2.80
CA MET A 679 -4.54 38.26 -1.91
C MET A 679 -4.88 36.78 -2.09
N THR A 680 -5.36 36.16 -1.02
CA THR A 680 -5.92 34.81 -1.05
C THR A 680 -7.00 34.67 0.00
N GLY A 681 -8.08 33.97 -0.33
CA GLY A 681 -9.24 33.83 0.54
C GLY A 681 -10.42 33.27 -0.24
N GLU A 682 -11.14 32.37 0.40
CA GLU A 682 -12.44 31.93 -0.09
C GLU A 682 -13.51 32.96 0.31
N ILE A 683 -14.44 33.24 -0.59
CA ILE A 683 -15.53 34.20 -0.37
C ILE A 683 -16.86 33.46 -0.28
N THR A 684 -17.72 33.88 0.65
CA THR A 684 -19.10 33.41 0.74
C THR A 684 -20.06 34.38 0.03
N LEU A 685 -21.29 33.96 -0.26
CA LEU A 685 -22.35 34.83 -0.79
C LEU A 685 -22.62 36.08 0.07
N ARG A 686 -22.28 36.02 1.37
CA ARG A 686 -22.46 37.14 2.32
C ARG A 686 -21.23 38.04 2.43
N GLY A 687 -20.14 37.75 1.73
CA GLY A 687 -18.90 38.53 1.78
C GLY A 687 -17.92 38.14 2.88
N ARG A 688 -18.21 37.11 3.69
CA ARG A 688 -17.22 36.59 4.67
C ARG A 688 -16.05 35.93 3.96
N VAL A 689 -14.85 36.17 4.48
CA VAL A 689 -13.60 35.58 4.01
C VAL A 689 -13.27 34.35 4.87
N LEU A 690 -13.18 33.18 4.23
CA LEU A 690 -12.93 31.89 4.89
C LEU A 690 -11.44 31.50 4.84
N PRO A 691 -10.96 30.69 5.81
CA PRO A 691 -9.57 30.28 5.89
C PRO A 691 -9.13 29.46 4.67
N ILE A 692 -7.83 29.53 4.38
CA ILE A 692 -7.18 28.86 3.26
C ILE A 692 -6.02 27.98 3.73
N GLY A 693 -5.66 26.98 2.93
CA GLY A 693 -4.44 26.19 3.13
C GLY A 693 -3.21 26.81 2.45
N GLY A 694 -2.02 26.44 2.94
CA GLY A 694 -0.73 26.73 2.30
C GLY A 694 -0.31 28.21 2.36
N LEU A 695 -0.63 28.91 3.46
CA LEU A 695 -0.29 30.34 3.61
C LEU A 695 1.22 30.58 3.50
N LYS A 696 2.04 29.69 4.08
CA LYS A 696 3.50 29.78 4.01
C LYS A 696 4.00 29.76 2.57
N GLU A 697 3.59 28.76 1.78
CA GLU A 697 4.02 28.62 0.39
C GLU A 697 3.54 29.79 -0.45
N LYS A 698 2.28 30.21 -0.30
CA LYS A 698 1.71 31.39 -0.96
C LYS A 698 2.49 32.66 -0.65
N SER A 699 2.90 32.85 0.61
CA SER A 699 3.71 33.98 1.04
C SER A 699 5.12 33.97 0.45
N LEU A 700 5.75 32.78 0.35
CA LEU A 700 7.02 32.62 -0.34
C LEU A 700 6.91 32.93 -1.84
N GLY A 701 5.79 32.56 -2.47
CA GLY A 701 5.47 32.92 -3.85
C GLY A 701 5.31 34.43 -4.04
N ALA A 702 4.56 35.08 -3.16
CA ALA A 702 4.34 36.52 -3.14
C ALA A 702 5.65 37.31 -2.98
N HIS A 703 6.50 36.91 -2.02
CA HIS A 703 7.82 37.53 -1.81
C HIS A 703 8.70 37.41 -3.05
N ARG A 704 8.72 36.24 -3.71
CA ARG A 704 9.44 36.01 -4.96
C ARG A 704 8.91 36.84 -6.14
N ALA A 705 7.61 37.09 -6.17
CA ALA A 705 6.97 37.96 -7.17
C ALA A 705 7.27 39.45 -6.92
N GLY A 706 7.78 39.80 -5.74
CA GLY A 706 8.11 41.17 -5.37
C GLY A 706 6.96 41.96 -4.77
N LEU A 707 5.89 41.26 -4.32
CA LEU A 707 4.76 41.89 -3.63
C LEU A 707 5.20 42.45 -2.27
N LYS A 708 4.48 43.46 -1.78
CA LYS A 708 4.75 44.12 -0.49
C LYS A 708 3.63 43.95 0.52
N LYS A 709 2.39 43.83 0.03
CA LYS A 709 1.18 43.70 0.85
C LYS A 709 0.50 42.39 0.52
N ILE A 710 0.10 41.62 1.54
CA ILE A 710 -0.67 40.39 1.36
C ILE A 710 -1.93 40.45 2.21
N ILE A 711 -3.08 40.27 1.56
CA ILE A 711 -4.38 40.14 2.23
C ILE A 711 -4.64 38.65 2.48
N ILE A 712 -4.93 38.31 3.74
CA ILE A 712 -5.15 36.93 4.20
C ILE A 712 -6.43 36.84 5.03
N PRO A 713 -7.08 35.67 5.13
CA PRO A 713 -8.20 35.49 6.04
C PRO A 713 -7.74 35.63 7.50
N LYS A 714 -8.57 36.25 8.35
CA LYS A 714 -8.27 36.48 9.78
C LYS A 714 -7.93 35.20 10.53
N GLU A 715 -8.62 34.10 10.22
CA GLU A 715 -8.39 32.79 10.85
C GLU A 715 -7.02 32.18 10.53
N ASN A 716 -6.34 32.63 9.47
CA ASN A 716 -4.99 32.18 9.11
C ASN A 716 -3.88 32.99 9.79
N GLU A 717 -4.20 33.96 10.66
CA GLU A 717 -3.20 34.73 11.41
C GLU A 717 -2.30 33.80 12.26
N ARG A 718 -2.86 32.69 12.76
CA ARG A 718 -2.11 31.64 13.48
C ARG A 718 -1.03 30.96 12.62
N ASP A 719 -1.20 30.93 11.30
CA ASP A 719 -0.29 30.24 10.38
C ASP A 719 0.90 31.14 9.99
N LEU A 720 0.89 32.42 10.39
CA LEU A 720 2.01 33.34 10.16
C LEU A 720 3.30 32.87 10.83
N ASP A 721 3.19 32.13 11.94
CA ASP A 721 4.33 31.60 12.69
C ASP A 721 5.13 30.53 11.94
N ASP A 722 4.55 29.95 10.88
CA ASP A 722 5.24 29.02 10.01
C ASP A 722 6.05 29.70 8.91
N ILE A 723 5.86 31.00 8.69
CA ILE A 723 6.56 31.80 7.69
C ILE A 723 7.92 32.23 8.27
N PRO A 724 9.04 32.03 7.53
CA PRO A 724 10.36 32.49 7.97
C PRO A 724 10.38 33.99 8.28
N GLU A 725 11.08 34.40 9.35
CA GLU A 725 11.16 35.81 9.78
C GLU A 725 11.65 36.74 8.67
N SER A 726 12.60 36.29 7.84
CA SER A 726 13.11 37.07 6.71
C SER A 726 12.04 37.43 5.68
N VAL A 727 11.03 36.58 5.53
CA VAL A 727 9.90 36.79 4.61
C VAL A 727 8.80 37.59 5.31
N ARG A 728 8.57 37.32 6.60
CA ARG A 728 7.60 38.03 7.42
C ARG A 728 7.97 39.51 7.62
N GLY A 729 9.27 39.83 7.67
CA GLY A 729 9.75 41.20 7.78
C GLY A 729 9.66 42.01 6.48
N ASP A 730 9.74 41.34 5.32
CA ASP A 730 9.70 41.99 4.00
C ASP A 730 8.26 42.20 3.47
N LEU A 731 7.28 41.48 4.01
CA LEU A 731 5.87 41.50 3.61
C LEU A 731 4.98 42.04 4.72
N HIS A 732 4.02 42.88 4.36
CA HIS A 732 2.98 43.34 5.28
C HIS A 732 1.71 42.51 5.13
N PHE A 733 1.27 41.83 6.19
CA PHE A 733 0.08 40.99 6.19
C PHE A 733 -1.14 41.75 6.70
N TYR A 734 -2.26 41.64 6.00
CA TYR A 734 -3.55 42.22 6.36
C TYR A 734 -4.57 41.11 6.61
N PRO A 735 -4.80 40.71 7.87
CA PRO A 735 -5.81 39.72 8.21
C PRO A 735 -7.21 40.33 8.15
N VAL A 736 -8.08 39.81 7.28
CA VAL A 736 -9.44 40.33 7.02
C VAL A 736 -10.53 39.31 7.34
N THR A 737 -11.71 39.79 7.74
CA THR A 737 -12.89 38.94 7.99
C THR A 737 -13.94 39.04 6.89
N HIS A 738 -13.96 40.18 6.18
CA HIS A 738 -14.98 40.51 5.22
C HIS A 738 -14.39 41.11 3.92
N MET A 739 -15.10 40.94 2.81
CA MET A 739 -14.70 41.44 1.49
C MET A 739 -14.62 42.97 1.44
N ASP A 740 -15.41 43.67 2.26
CA ASP A 740 -15.36 45.13 2.34
C ASP A 740 -13.97 45.63 2.79
N GLU A 741 -13.31 44.94 3.73
CA GLU A 741 -11.94 45.24 4.15
C GLU A 741 -10.93 44.99 3.02
N VAL A 742 -11.16 43.96 2.18
CA VAL A 742 -10.30 43.63 1.04
C VAL A 742 -10.30 44.78 0.03
N ILE A 743 -11.48 45.36 -0.24
CA ILE A 743 -11.67 46.46 -1.19
C ILE A 743 -10.90 47.69 -0.73
N GLU A 744 -11.08 48.10 0.54
CA GLU A 744 -10.41 49.26 1.14
C GLU A 744 -8.87 49.16 1.05
N ILE A 745 -8.31 47.95 1.14
CA ILE A 745 -6.85 47.73 1.11
C ILE A 745 -6.30 47.58 -0.31
N ALA A 746 -7.07 46.96 -1.22
CA ALA A 746 -6.57 46.53 -2.53
C ALA A 746 -6.77 47.57 -3.64
N ILE A 747 -7.83 48.38 -3.58
CA ILE A 747 -8.21 49.30 -4.65
C ILE A 747 -7.66 50.70 -4.38
N ALA A 748 -6.94 51.25 -5.35
CA ALA A 748 -6.41 52.60 -5.31
C ALA A 748 -7.57 53.61 -5.53
N GLY A 749 -8.11 54.19 -4.46
CA GLY A 749 -9.05 55.31 -4.60
C GLY A 749 -10.13 55.52 -3.53
N GLU A 750 -10.30 54.63 -2.55
CA GLU A 750 -11.22 54.91 -1.43
C GLU A 750 -10.49 55.60 -0.26
N GLU A 751 -10.06 56.84 -0.45
CA GLU A 751 -10.10 57.77 0.69
C GLU A 751 -11.57 58.13 0.89
N LYS A 752 -12.13 57.74 2.05
CA LYS A 752 -13.50 58.10 2.47
C LYS A 752 -13.71 59.61 2.52
#